data_AF-C3ZWS9-F1
#
_entry.id   AF-C3ZWS9-F1
#
_cell.length_a   1.000
_cell.length_b   1.000
_cell.length_c   1.000
_cell.angle_alpha   90.00
_cell.angle_beta   90.00
_cell.angle_gamma   90.00
#
_symmetry.space_group_name_H-M   'P 1'
#
loop_
_entity.id
_entity.type
_entity.pdbx_description
1 polymer ?
#
loop_
_entity_poly.entity_id
_entity_poly.type
_entity_poly.pdbx_seq_one_letter_code
_entity_poly.pdbx_strand_id
1 'polypeptide(L)'
;MNGAIIAICLTLLPVLIAAENPCCSMPCQNMGVCMREGDSYSCDCTRTGYYGQNCDIPEFWTSIKVALKPSKKTTHHLLTNYKWLWNIVNRIPFLSKFIMRAVYKIRSATVDSPPMYHTGHDYTSWDTYADRSYYTRALPPVPPGCPTPMGTAGRKELPSPQYIAETFLARRRFIPDKRRTNVLFNFMAQHFTHQFFKTDFKKGAGRTWGDHGVDLSHIYGETVERQHQLRSFTDGKLKFQRVEGEVYPPSLADAPVHMIYPPYVPEGKRFAIGHEFFGLLPGLFVYSTVWLREHNRVCDVMKELHPDWDDERLFQTARLILTGETINIIINEYVQHLSGYNFDLFWDPELLFSDQFQYQNRIFVEFNHLYHWHPLMPDQFHINGSTYGMKDYLFNTDLVFKHGFGTTVDAMSRQIAGQIGPKNIGPVNLKVAVETIKHERNLRMQGLNQYRKRFGIPPYKTFLELTGGDAEMADQLEEAYGDVDAVELYVGLMVEQPAPGSVTSETIIEMGGPFSVKGLLSNPLCSPQWWKPSTFGGEAGFRMVKTATLKDLFCRNTAGPCGLVSFAVPEDVQPTGLPEEQDASSQGKGASQNDADLVPVNGVLSSQDKHLHKEEKTSQDGSQDPETSSKVTANEKPVAKNEKLPKNGVAQKKEFQNGSPKNGRASKNDVPKNEPAPKNGLPTAFPKNGAAPRTYVNRTSCKQCDRIEL
;
A
#
# COMPACT_ATOMS: atom_id res chain seq x y z
N MET A 1 -18.02 -54.92 -61.79
CA MET A 1 -16.56 -55.14 -61.78
C MET A 1 -15.86 -53.78 -61.76
N ASN A 2 -14.61 -53.79 -61.29
CA ASN A 2 -13.67 -52.69 -61.07
C ASN A 2 -13.70 -51.60 -62.17
N GLY A 3 -13.47 -50.32 -61.85
CA GLY A 3 -13.27 -49.76 -60.51
C GLY A 3 -12.93 -48.26 -60.55
N ALA A 4 -13.21 -47.55 -59.44
CA ALA A 4 -12.84 -46.15 -59.28
C ALA A 4 -11.55 -46.03 -58.46
N ILE A 5 -10.48 -45.52 -59.08
CA ILE A 5 -9.23 -45.10 -58.45
C ILE A 5 -8.99 -43.65 -58.90
N ILE A 6 -8.26 -42.87 -58.08
CA ILE A 6 -8.03 -41.41 -58.17
C ILE A 6 -9.14 -40.58 -57.47
N ALA A 7 -8.96 -40.35 -56.16
CA ALA A 7 -9.35 -39.12 -55.41
C ALA A 7 -9.21 -39.29 -53.87
N ILE A 8 -8.08 -39.80 -53.36
CA ILE A 8 -7.79 -39.79 -51.90
C ILE A 8 -6.43 -39.15 -51.64
N CYS A 9 -6.38 -37.83 -51.75
CA CYS A 9 -5.28 -36.95 -51.31
C CYS A 9 -5.78 -35.50 -51.27
N LEU A 10 -6.34 -35.06 -50.12
CA LEU A 10 -6.41 -33.65 -49.63
C LEU A 10 -7.44 -33.50 -48.48
N THR A 11 -7.12 -33.98 -47.28
CA THR A 11 -7.76 -33.54 -46.02
C THR A 11 -6.88 -33.71 -44.76
N LEU A 12 -5.57 -33.91 -44.92
CA LEU A 12 -4.61 -33.63 -43.84
C LEU A 12 -4.28 -32.14 -43.82
N LEU A 13 -5.27 -31.34 -43.40
CA LEU A 13 -4.98 -30.05 -42.79
C LEU A 13 -4.14 -30.35 -41.53
N PRO A 14 -2.90 -29.85 -41.41
CA PRO A 14 -2.20 -29.94 -40.16
C PRO A 14 -3.01 -29.15 -39.14
N VAL A 15 -3.40 -29.80 -38.03
CA VAL A 15 -3.76 -29.05 -36.83
C VAL A 15 -2.51 -28.27 -36.47
N LEU A 16 -2.55 -26.95 -36.68
CA LEU A 16 -1.55 -26.03 -36.18
C LEU A 16 -1.65 -26.04 -34.66
N ILE A 17 -0.96 -27.02 -34.05
CA ILE A 17 -0.59 -26.99 -32.65
C ILE A 17 0.25 -25.72 -32.51
N ALA A 18 -0.39 -24.63 -32.06
CA ALA A 18 0.30 -23.38 -31.81
C ALA A 18 1.43 -23.67 -30.82
N ALA A 19 2.68 -23.42 -31.23
CA ALA A 19 3.84 -23.79 -30.45
C ALA A 19 3.72 -23.19 -29.04
N GLU A 20 3.71 -24.08 -28.05
CA GLU A 20 3.53 -23.75 -26.65
C GLU A 20 4.55 -22.67 -26.27
N ASN A 21 4.09 -21.59 -25.63
CA ASN A 21 4.97 -20.47 -25.35
C ASN A 21 6.10 -20.93 -24.40
N PRO A 22 7.37 -20.96 -24.84
CA PRO A 22 8.42 -21.63 -24.08
C PRO A 22 8.69 -21.00 -22.71
N CYS A 23 8.37 -19.70 -22.55
CA CYS A 23 8.45 -19.00 -21.28
C CYS A 23 7.40 -19.47 -20.24
N CYS A 24 6.41 -20.29 -20.61
CA CYS A 24 5.46 -20.90 -19.67
C CYS A 24 6.13 -21.82 -18.64
N SER A 25 7.30 -22.38 -18.96
CA SER A 25 8.11 -23.18 -18.04
C SER A 25 8.90 -22.34 -17.02
N MET A 26 8.91 -21.01 -17.15
CA MET A 26 9.76 -20.07 -16.40
C MET A 26 11.25 -20.49 -16.41
N PRO A 27 11.87 -20.65 -17.61
CA PRO A 27 13.17 -21.32 -17.74
C PRO A 27 14.33 -20.48 -17.20
N CYS A 28 14.25 -19.15 -17.30
CA CYS A 28 15.31 -18.24 -16.87
C CYS A 28 15.35 -18.10 -15.34
N GLN A 29 16.46 -18.53 -14.74
CA GLN A 29 16.70 -18.47 -13.30
C GLN A 29 17.40 -17.16 -12.90
N ASN A 30 17.60 -16.96 -11.59
CA ASN A 30 18.45 -15.90 -11.02
C ASN A 30 18.15 -14.46 -11.53
N MET A 31 16.86 -14.16 -11.78
CA MET A 31 16.35 -12.88 -12.32
C MET A 31 16.65 -12.62 -13.80
N GLY A 32 17.07 -13.63 -14.57
CA GLY A 32 17.14 -13.54 -16.03
C GLY A 32 15.76 -13.36 -16.68
N VAL A 33 15.69 -12.62 -17.78
CA VAL A 33 14.41 -12.29 -18.45
C VAL A 33 14.19 -13.21 -19.65
N CYS A 34 13.04 -13.91 -19.68
CA CYS A 34 12.68 -14.78 -20.80
C CYS A 34 12.15 -13.98 -21.98
N MET A 35 12.74 -14.19 -23.17
CA MET A 35 12.30 -13.61 -24.43
C MET A 35 11.94 -14.74 -25.40
N ARG A 36 10.81 -14.60 -26.11
CA ARG A 36 10.33 -15.60 -27.08
C ARG A 36 10.94 -15.32 -28.46
N GLU A 37 11.58 -16.33 -29.05
CA GLU A 37 12.21 -16.27 -30.37
C GLU A 37 11.53 -17.29 -31.30
N GLY A 38 10.36 -16.92 -31.83
CA GLY A 38 9.53 -17.84 -32.62
C GLY A 38 8.99 -18.98 -31.76
N ASP A 39 9.52 -20.19 -31.94
CA ASP A 39 9.16 -21.38 -31.16
C ASP A 39 10.20 -21.75 -30.09
N SER A 40 11.30 -20.98 -29.99
CA SER A 40 12.32 -21.09 -28.95
C SER A 40 12.29 -19.88 -27.99
N TYR A 41 13.22 -19.86 -27.04
CA TYR A 41 13.44 -18.76 -26.12
C TYR A 41 14.93 -18.45 -25.97
N SER A 42 15.21 -17.23 -25.55
CA SER A 42 16.47 -16.81 -24.96
C SER A 42 16.25 -16.22 -23.57
N CYS A 43 17.30 -16.22 -22.75
CA CYS A 43 17.30 -15.58 -21.43
C CYS A 43 18.30 -14.43 -21.42
N ASP A 44 17.85 -13.21 -21.16
CA ASP A 44 18.77 -12.11 -20.86
C ASP A 44 19.29 -12.27 -19.42
N CYS A 45 20.56 -12.66 -19.29
CA CYS A 45 21.26 -12.80 -18.01
C CYS A 45 22.00 -11.51 -17.57
N THR A 46 21.82 -10.37 -18.26
CA THR A 46 22.60 -9.14 -18.07
C THR A 46 22.63 -8.67 -16.62
N ARG A 47 23.82 -8.69 -16.00
CA ARG A 47 24.09 -8.30 -14.60
C ARG A 47 23.41 -9.16 -13.52
N THR A 48 22.87 -10.33 -13.85
CA THR A 48 22.42 -11.33 -12.86
C THR A 48 23.59 -11.88 -12.03
N GLY A 49 24.81 -11.88 -12.59
CA GLY A 49 25.96 -12.60 -12.05
C GLY A 49 26.05 -14.07 -12.50
N TYR A 50 25.22 -14.46 -13.47
CA TYR A 50 25.11 -15.81 -14.05
C TYR A 50 25.12 -15.74 -15.59
N TYR A 51 25.36 -16.88 -16.21
CA TYR A 51 25.32 -17.10 -17.66
C TYR A 51 24.80 -18.52 -17.97
N GLY A 52 24.87 -18.95 -19.23
CA GLY A 52 24.26 -20.19 -19.70
C GLY A 52 22.86 -19.95 -20.26
N GLN A 53 22.25 -20.98 -20.86
CA GLN A 53 20.94 -20.86 -21.53
C GLN A 53 19.84 -20.37 -20.57
N ASN A 54 19.91 -20.74 -19.29
CA ASN A 54 18.89 -20.47 -18.28
C ASN A 54 19.36 -19.50 -17.19
N CYS A 55 20.47 -18.78 -17.40
CA CYS A 55 21.12 -17.95 -16.36
C CYS A 55 21.40 -18.73 -15.06
N ASP A 56 21.80 -19.98 -15.20
CA ASP A 56 21.97 -20.98 -14.15
C ASP A 56 23.44 -21.24 -13.78
N ILE A 57 24.39 -20.88 -14.65
CA ILE A 57 25.83 -21.06 -14.42
C ILE A 57 26.41 -19.79 -13.76
N PRO A 58 26.89 -19.83 -12.50
CA PRO A 58 27.38 -18.63 -11.81
C PRO A 58 28.76 -18.17 -12.30
N GLU A 59 28.97 -16.85 -12.35
CA GLU A 59 30.30 -16.25 -12.44
C GLU A 59 31.16 -16.61 -11.20
N PHE A 60 32.49 -16.61 -11.34
CA PHE A 60 33.43 -16.91 -10.25
C PHE A 60 33.15 -16.14 -8.94
N TRP A 61 32.93 -14.82 -9.02
CA TRP A 61 32.61 -14.00 -7.85
C TRP A 61 31.18 -14.25 -7.33
N THR A 62 30.24 -14.67 -8.17
CA THR A 62 28.89 -15.08 -7.76
C THR A 62 28.95 -16.39 -7.00
N SER A 63 29.69 -17.38 -7.49
CA SER A 63 29.94 -18.66 -6.78
C SER A 63 30.49 -18.44 -5.37
N ILE A 64 31.49 -17.56 -5.20
CA ILE A 64 32.04 -17.20 -3.90
C ILE A 64 30.99 -16.50 -3.02
N LYS A 65 30.26 -15.52 -3.55
CA LYS A 65 29.20 -14.81 -2.80
C LYS A 65 28.10 -15.75 -2.34
N VAL A 66 27.67 -16.68 -3.19
CA VAL A 66 26.60 -17.66 -2.89
C VAL A 66 27.08 -18.67 -1.85
N ALA A 67 28.30 -19.20 -1.98
CA ALA A 67 28.88 -20.15 -1.02
C ALA A 67 29.10 -19.55 0.37
N LEU A 68 29.41 -18.25 0.47
CA LEU A 68 29.62 -17.55 1.75
C LEU A 68 28.33 -16.91 2.33
N LYS A 69 27.23 -16.87 1.59
CA LYS A 69 25.97 -16.24 2.03
C LYS A 69 25.22 -17.19 2.96
N PRO A 70 24.97 -16.83 4.24
CA PRO A 70 24.17 -17.66 5.13
C PRO A 70 22.74 -17.80 4.60
N SER A 71 22.08 -18.92 4.91
CA SER A 71 20.67 -19.11 4.54
C SER A 71 19.78 -18.05 5.21
N LYS A 72 18.60 -17.80 4.65
CA LYS A 72 17.62 -16.86 5.22
C LYS A 72 17.25 -17.29 6.65
N LYS A 73 16.87 -18.56 6.85
CA LYS A 73 16.66 -19.24 8.14
C LYS A 73 17.83 -19.10 9.12
N THR A 74 19.08 -19.24 8.67
CA THR A 74 20.28 -19.01 9.51
C THR A 74 20.39 -17.55 9.94
N THR A 75 20.11 -16.62 9.02
CA THR A 75 20.15 -15.16 9.28
C THR A 75 19.05 -14.73 10.25
N HIS A 76 17.83 -15.23 10.06
CA HIS A 76 16.70 -15.03 10.97
C HIS A 76 16.98 -15.61 12.36
N HIS A 77 17.53 -16.83 12.44
CA HIS A 77 17.93 -17.43 13.71
C HIS A 77 18.97 -16.57 14.43
N LEU A 78 20.01 -16.11 13.74
CA LEU A 78 21.04 -15.23 14.32
C LEU A 78 20.44 -13.91 14.86
N LEU A 79 19.53 -13.28 14.12
CA LEU A 79 18.87 -12.03 14.50
C LEU A 79 17.88 -12.19 15.67
N THR A 80 17.19 -13.33 15.78
CA THR A 80 16.19 -13.61 16.84
C THR A 80 16.75 -14.26 18.09
N ASN A 81 17.98 -14.80 18.05
CA ASN A 81 18.64 -15.46 19.18
C ASN A 81 19.80 -14.60 19.71
N TYR A 82 20.59 -15.13 20.65
CA TYR A 82 21.81 -14.51 21.18
C TYR A 82 21.67 -13.06 21.69
N LYS A 83 20.56 -12.74 22.37
CA LYS A 83 20.24 -11.37 22.84
C LYS A 83 21.37 -10.67 23.60
N TRP A 84 22.21 -11.40 24.34
CA TRP A 84 23.39 -10.84 25.01
C TRP A 84 24.42 -10.23 24.05
N LEU A 85 24.61 -10.83 22.86
CA LEU A 85 25.52 -10.34 21.82
C LEU A 85 24.94 -9.09 21.16
N TRP A 86 23.64 -9.12 20.84
CA TRP A 86 22.95 -7.96 20.28
C TRP A 86 22.91 -6.77 21.23
N ASN A 87 22.72 -7.00 22.54
CA ASN A 87 22.87 -5.95 23.56
C ASN A 87 24.25 -5.27 23.55
N ILE A 88 25.31 -5.93 23.07
CA ILE A 88 26.64 -5.33 22.87
C ILE A 88 26.69 -4.60 21.52
N VAL A 89 26.23 -5.24 20.45
CA VAL A 89 26.18 -4.68 19.08
C VAL A 89 25.43 -3.35 19.03
N ASN A 90 24.22 -3.31 19.60
CA ASN A 90 23.34 -2.14 19.54
C ASN A 90 23.94 -0.95 20.31
N ARG A 91 24.72 -1.21 21.37
CA ARG A 91 25.43 -0.22 22.18
C ARG A 91 26.70 0.34 21.53
N ILE A 92 27.16 -0.21 20.40
CA ILE A 92 28.38 0.24 19.70
C ILE A 92 27.96 0.93 18.39
N PRO A 93 27.89 2.29 18.34
CA PRO A 93 27.26 3.00 17.23
C PRO A 93 27.89 2.75 15.85
N PHE A 94 29.19 2.47 15.80
CA PHE A 94 29.87 2.07 14.55
C PHE A 94 29.33 0.75 14.00
N LEU A 95 29.14 -0.25 14.87
CA LEU A 95 28.71 -1.59 14.47
C LEU A 95 27.21 -1.62 14.16
N SER A 96 26.37 -0.94 14.94
CA SER A 96 24.94 -0.83 14.65
C SER A 96 24.67 -0.02 13.38
N LYS A 97 25.37 1.10 13.12
CA LYS A 97 25.31 1.82 11.83
C LYS A 97 25.82 1.00 10.65
N PHE A 98 26.87 0.20 10.82
CA PHE A 98 27.35 -0.71 9.78
C PHE A 98 26.28 -1.75 9.41
N ILE A 99 25.66 -2.39 10.41
CA ILE A 99 24.62 -3.41 10.21
C ILE A 99 23.34 -2.77 9.63
N MET A 100 22.88 -1.62 10.14
CA MET A 100 21.69 -0.96 9.61
C MET A 100 21.88 -0.51 8.15
N ARG A 101 23.06 0.03 7.80
CA ARG A 101 23.41 0.35 6.40
C ARG A 101 23.43 -0.92 5.52
N ALA A 102 23.92 -2.04 6.03
CA ALA A 102 23.89 -3.31 5.31
C ALA A 102 22.44 -3.79 5.09
N VAL A 103 21.58 -3.74 6.11
CA VAL A 103 20.15 -4.07 6.02
C VAL A 103 19.48 -3.20 4.96
N TYR A 104 19.65 -1.87 5.00
CA TYR A 104 19.11 -0.95 4.01
C TYR A 104 19.49 -1.34 2.58
N LYS A 105 20.80 -1.44 2.30
CA LYS A 105 21.33 -1.74 0.96
C LYS A 105 20.87 -3.09 0.43
N ILE A 106 20.95 -4.15 1.25
CA ILE A 106 20.62 -5.52 0.84
C ILE A 106 19.11 -5.66 0.58
N ARG A 107 18.27 -5.07 1.44
CA ARG A 107 16.81 -5.10 1.26
C ARG A 107 16.39 -4.25 0.06
N SER A 108 16.90 -3.02 -0.08
CA SER A 108 16.50 -2.14 -1.19
C SER A 108 16.97 -2.64 -2.57
N ALA A 109 18.15 -3.25 -2.66
CA ALA A 109 18.69 -3.76 -3.92
C ALA A 109 17.95 -4.97 -4.49
N THR A 110 17.01 -5.55 -3.73
CA THR A 110 16.13 -6.64 -4.22
C THR A 110 14.94 -6.11 -5.02
N VAL A 111 14.61 -4.81 -4.91
CA VAL A 111 13.42 -4.17 -5.50
C VAL A 111 13.82 -3.30 -6.69
N ASP A 112 13.20 -3.55 -7.84
CA ASP A 112 13.53 -2.88 -9.11
C ASP A 112 13.18 -1.39 -9.08
N SER A 113 14.15 -0.53 -9.44
CA SER A 113 14.00 0.92 -9.37
C SER A 113 14.92 1.62 -10.39
N PRO A 114 14.40 2.17 -11.51
CA PRO A 114 12.99 2.19 -11.95
C PRO A 114 12.33 0.81 -12.08
N PRO A 115 10.98 0.71 -12.02
CA PRO A 115 10.27 -0.56 -12.12
C PRO A 115 10.44 -1.20 -13.51
N MET A 116 10.59 -2.53 -13.52
CA MET A 116 10.73 -3.35 -14.75
C MET A 116 9.38 -3.64 -15.43
N TYR A 117 8.35 -3.96 -14.64
CA TYR A 117 7.04 -4.39 -15.13
C TYR A 117 5.92 -3.64 -14.42
N HIS A 118 4.79 -3.43 -15.08
CA HIS A 118 3.56 -2.97 -14.42
C HIS A 118 2.39 -3.86 -14.75
N THR A 119 1.35 -3.85 -13.93
CA THR A 119 0.20 -4.75 -14.06
C THR A 119 -0.60 -4.66 -15.37
N GLY A 120 -0.33 -3.67 -16.23
CA GLY A 120 -0.87 -3.61 -17.60
C GLY A 120 -0.06 -4.35 -18.68
N HIS A 121 1.25 -4.58 -18.51
CA HIS A 121 2.17 -5.11 -19.53
C HIS A 121 3.23 -6.04 -18.93
N ASP A 122 3.58 -7.11 -19.64
CA ASP A 122 4.51 -8.16 -19.24
C ASP A 122 5.99 -7.90 -19.61
N TYR A 123 6.27 -6.77 -20.26
CA TYR A 123 7.61 -6.32 -20.65
C TYR A 123 7.87 -4.86 -20.21
N THR A 124 9.14 -4.46 -20.20
CA THR A 124 9.56 -3.08 -19.90
C THR A 124 9.10 -2.13 -21.00
N SER A 125 8.29 -1.13 -20.63
CA SER A 125 7.72 -0.13 -21.55
C SER A 125 7.94 1.28 -21.00
N TRP A 126 7.71 2.31 -21.83
CA TRP A 126 7.70 3.69 -21.32
C TRP A 126 6.57 3.93 -20.31
N ASP A 127 5.41 3.31 -20.54
CA ASP A 127 4.24 3.44 -19.67
C ASP A 127 4.43 2.77 -18.31
N THR A 128 5.25 1.71 -18.22
CA THR A 128 5.75 1.14 -16.96
C THR A 128 6.41 2.21 -16.07
N TYR A 129 7.12 3.16 -16.67
CA TYR A 129 7.69 4.31 -15.97
C TYR A 129 6.71 5.49 -15.84
N ALA A 130 5.95 5.81 -16.88
CA ALA A 130 5.12 7.02 -16.93
C ALA A 130 3.77 6.91 -16.19
N ASP A 131 3.00 5.83 -16.38
CA ASP A 131 1.67 5.70 -15.80
C ASP A 131 1.73 5.27 -14.31
N ARG A 132 1.43 6.22 -13.41
CA ARG A 132 1.36 5.99 -11.96
C ARG A 132 0.02 5.43 -11.48
N SER A 133 -0.95 5.20 -12.36
CA SER A 133 -2.23 4.58 -11.98
C SER A 133 -2.24 3.05 -12.08
N TYR A 134 -1.09 2.43 -12.34
CA TYR A 134 -0.86 0.98 -12.25
C TYR A 134 0.06 0.62 -11.07
N TYR A 135 -0.21 -0.51 -10.41
CA TYR A 135 0.79 -1.17 -9.57
C TYR A 135 1.93 -1.76 -10.42
N THR A 136 3.16 -1.71 -9.91
CA THR A 136 4.32 -2.44 -10.49
C THR A 136 4.27 -3.93 -10.15
N ARG A 137 5.12 -4.74 -10.78
CA ARG A 137 5.28 -6.17 -10.49
C ARG A 137 6.74 -6.57 -10.34
N ALA A 138 7.00 -7.58 -9.51
CA ALA A 138 8.34 -8.16 -9.28
C ALA A 138 8.62 -9.37 -10.18
N LEU A 139 7.57 -10.00 -10.72
CA LEU A 139 7.61 -10.99 -11.80
C LEU A 139 6.54 -10.65 -12.87
N PRO A 140 6.79 -10.90 -14.16
CA PRO A 140 5.78 -10.78 -15.20
C PRO A 140 4.62 -11.76 -14.95
N PRO A 141 3.43 -11.55 -15.54
CA PRO A 141 2.34 -12.52 -15.49
C PRO A 141 2.76 -13.88 -16.08
N VAL A 142 2.07 -14.94 -15.65
CA VAL A 142 2.07 -16.21 -16.38
C VAL A 142 1.63 -15.93 -17.83
N PRO A 143 2.40 -16.32 -18.87
CA PRO A 143 2.06 -15.96 -20.25
C PRO A 143 0.68 -16.48 -20.71
N PRO A 144 -0.02 -15.78 -21.62
CA PRO A 144 -1.24 -16.31 -22.21
C PRO A 144 -0.96 -17.58 -23.03
N GLY A 145 -1.86 -18.56 -22.96
CA GLY A 145 -1.78 -19.81 -23.71
C GLY A 145 -0.96 -20.94 -23.07
N CYS A 146 -0.48 -20.80 -21.83
CA CYS A 146 0.19 -21.90 -21.12
C CYS A 146 -0.74 -23.10 -20.83
N PRO A 147 -0.21 -24.34 -20.70
CA PRO A 147 -1.01 -25.54 -20.42
C PRO A 147 -1.80 -25.51 -19.10
N THR A 148 -1.31 -24.79 -18.09
CA THR A 148 -1.97 -24.61 -16.79
C THR A 148 -2.02 -23.11 -16.41
N PRO A 149 -2.89 -22.72 -15.46
CA PRO A 149 -2.93 -21.35 -14.95
C PRO A 149 -1.62 -20.87 -14.31
N MET A 150 -0.72 -21.80 -13.95
CA MET A 150 0.59 -21.53 -13.34
C MET A 150 1.78 -21.78 -14.28
N GLY A 151 1.52 -21.86 -15.59
CA GLY A 151 2.53 -22.18 -16.60
C GLY A 151 2.40 -23.64 -17.02
N THR A 152 3.35 -24.48 -16.60
CA THR A 152 3.37 -25.92 -16.90
C THR A 152 3.05 -26.82 -15.70
N ALA A 153 3.01 -26.26 -14.48
CA ALA A 153 2.86 -27.02 -13.22
C ALA A 153 1.38 -27.18 -12.80
N GLY A 154 1.08 -28.28 -12.09
CA GLY A 154 -0.21 -28.52 -11.43
C GLY A 154 -1.40 -28.83 -12.36
N ARG A 155 -2.61 -28.62 -11.83
CA ARG A 155 -3.89 -28.94 -12.51
C ARG A 155 -4.26 -27.90 -13.59
N LYS A 156 -5.00 -28.34 -14.61
CA LYS A 156 -5.55 -27.47 -15.68
C LYS A 156 -6.51 -26.40 -15.17
N GLU A 157 -7.20 -26.68 -14.07
CA GLU A 157 -8.06 -25.74 -13.36
C GLU A 157 -7.55 -25.65 -11.91
N LEU A 158 -7.43 -24.42 -11.39
CA LEU A 158 -7.07 -24.19 -9.99
C LEU A 158 -8.28 -24.48 -9.08
N PRO A 159 -8.07 -25.01 -7.86
CA PRO A 159 -9.13 -25.26 -6.88
C PRO A 159 -9.96 -23.98 -6.61
N SER A 160 -11.24 -24.11 -6.23
CA SER A 160 -12.12 -22.92 -6.16
C SER A 160 -11.67 -21.95 -5.04
N PRO A 161 -11.73 -20.61 -5.25
CA PRO A 161 -11.34 -19.63 -4.23
C PRO A 161 -12.11 -19.78 -2.91
N GLN A 162 -13.38 -20.20 -3.00
CA GLN A 162 -14.22 -20.46 -1.83
C GLN A 162 -13.72 -21.69 -1.06
N TYR A 163 -13.47 -22.81 -1.76
CA TYR A 163 -12.93 -24.03 -1.15
C TYR A 163 -11.56 -23.80 -0.49
N ILE A 164 -10.68 -23.04 -1.14
CA ILE A 164 -9.37 -22.69 -0.56
C ILE A 164 -9.55 -21.93 0.76
N ALA A 165 -10.40 -20.90 0.74
CA ALA A 165 -10.65 -20.08 1.91
C ALA A 165 -11.27 -20.90 3.05
N GLU A 166 -12.30 -21.69 2.76
CA GLU A 166 -13.04 -22.49 3.76
C GLU A 166 -12.22 -23.64 4.35
N THR A 167 -11.34 -24.28 3.57
CA THR A 167 -10.52 -25.43 3.99
C THR A 167 -9.23 -25.00 4.70
N PHE A 168 -8.46 -24.08 4.10
CA PHE A 168 -7.09 -23.77 4.55
C PHE A 168 -6.97 -22.48 5.37
N LEU A 169 -7.84 -21.49 5.13
CA LEU A 169 -7.68 -20.14 5.67
C LEU A 169 -8.63 -19.82 6.82
N ALA A 170 -9.84 -20.36 6.80
CA ALA A 170 -10.91 -20.04 7.73
C ALA A 170 -10.57 -20.42 9.19
N ARG A 171 -10.82 -19.48 10.11
CA ARG A 171 -10.67 -19.69 11.56
C ARG A 171 -11.62 -20.76 12.07
N ARG A 172 -11.07 -21.75 12.79
CA ARG A 172 -11.84 -22.75 13.55
C ARG A 172 -11.80 -22.48 15.06
N ARG A 173 -10.63 -22.05 15.56
CA ARG A 173 -10.40 -21.49 16.90
C ARG A 173 -9.49 -20.28 16.71
N PHE A 174 -9.68 -19.22 17.50
CA PHE A 174 -8.75 -18.09 17.49
C PHE A 174 -7.35 -18.55 17.93
N ILE A 175 -6.37 -18.39 17.03
CA ILE A 175 -4.96 -18.64 17.33
C ILE A 175 -4.33 -17.28 17.66
N PRO A 176 -4.04 -16.95 18.93
CA PRO A 176 -3.37 -15.71 19.29
C PRO A 176 -1.92 -15.71 18.78
N ASP A 177 -1.38 -14.54 18.47
CA ASP A 177 0.02 -14.38 18.08
C ASP A 177 0.99 -14.69 19.24
N LYS A 178 1.98 -15.54 18.96
CA LYS A 178 3.00 -15.99 19.93
C LYS A 178 3.96 -14.88 20.39
N ARG A 179 4.03 -13.74 19.69
CA ARG A 179 4.79 -12.55 20.14
C ARG A 179 3.93 -11.56 20.94
N ARG A 180 2.71 -11.93 21.33
CA ARG A 180 1.78 -11.07 22.08
C ARG A 180 1.42 -9.78 21.32
N THR A 181 1.49 -9.79 19.98
CA THR A 181 1.03 -8.69 19.12
C THR A 181 -0.38 -8.29 19.51
N ASN A 182 -0.68 -6.99 19.57
CA ASN A 182 -1.96 -6.50 20.05
C ASN A 182 -2.84 -5.87 18.95
N VAL A 183 -4.09 -5.57 19.30
CA VAL A 183 -5.06 -4.96 18.39
C VAL A 183 -4.66 -3.55 17.96
N LEU A 184 -3.87 -2.82 18.77
CA LEU A 184 -3.31 -1.52 18.38
C LEU A 184 -2.31 -1.66 17.20
N PHE A 185 -1.45 -2.69 17.20
CA PHE A 185 -0.59 -3.01 16.04
C PHE A 185 -1.40 -3.36 14.79
N ASN A 186 -2.45 -4.17 14.93
CA ASN A 186 -3.35 -4.52 13.81
C ASN A 186 -3.96 -3.26 13.16
N PHE A 187 -4.44 -2.31 13.97
CA PHE A 187 -4.98 -1.06 13.43
C PHE A 187 -3.90 -0.10 12.90
N MET A 188 -2.66 -0.11 13.41
CA MET A 188 -1.54 0.59 12.77
C MET A 188 -1.27 0.00 11.38
N ALA A 189 -1.16 -1.32 11.28
CA ALA A 189 -0.93 -2.02 10.02
C ALA A 189 -1.98 -1.63 8.96
N GLN A 190 -3.26 -1.65 9.34
CA GLN A 190 -4.35 -1.28 8.44
C GLN A 190 -4.31 0.22 8.08
N HIS A 191 -4.23 1.12 9.06
CA HIS A 191 -4.23 2.56 8.84
C HIS A 191 -3.05 3.02 7.97
N PHE A 192 -1.83 2.59 8.30
CA PHE A 192 -0.61 2.95 7.58
C PHE A 192 -0.60 2.45 6.13
N THR A 193 -1.00 1.20 5.89
CA THR A 193 -0.92 0.60 4.54
C THR A 193 -1.97 1.12 3.57
N HIS A 194 -3.17 1.44 4.07
CA HIS A 194 -4.26 1.94 3.23
C HIS A 194 -3.98 3.34 2.65
N GLN A 195 -2.88 4.02 3.02
CA GLN A 195 -2.46 5.23 2.29
C GLN A 195 -1.95 4.93 0.87
N PHE A 196 -1.36 3.74 0.64
CA PHE A 196 -0.73 3.34 -0.62
C PHE A 196 -1.29 2.03 -1.23
N PHE A 197 -2.11 1.26 -0.50
CA PHE A 197 -2.91 0.16 -1.06
C PHE A 197 -4.35 0.60 -1.31
N LYS A 198 -4.58 1.06 -2.55
CA LYS A 198 -5.80 1.75 -2.98
C LYS A 198 -6.19 1.26 -4.37
N THR A 199 -6.58 0.00 -4.46
CA THR A 199 -6.89 -0.67 -5.73
C THR A 199 -8.14 -0.05 -6.36
N ASP A 200 -8.04 0.33 -7.63
CA ASP A 200 -9.17 0.85 -8.41
C ASP A 200 -9.86 -0.27 -9.19
N PHE A 201 -10.65 -1.07 -8.47
CA PHE A 201 -11.42 -2.17 -9.06
C PHE A 201 -12.40 -1.72 -10.17
N LYS A 202 -12.73 -0.43 -10.28
CA LYS A 202 -13.58 0.11 -11.37
C LYS A 202 -12.79 0.30 -12.67
N LYS A 203 -11.51 0.69 -12.57
CA LYS A 203 -10.59 0.77 -13.73
C LYS A 203 -9.87 -0.56 -14.02
N GLY A 204 -9.92 -1.53 -13.10
CA GLY A 204 -9.46 -2.91 -13.29
C GLY A 204 -8.41 -3.36 -12.28
N ALA A 205 -8.21 -4.67 -12.15
CA ALA A 205 -7.40 -5.31 -11.11
C ALA A 205 -5.98 -4.74 -10.91
N GLY A 206 -5.31 -4.30 -11.97
CA GLY A 206 -3.96 -3.73 -11.89
C GLY A 206 -3.91 -2.26 -11.42
N ARG A 207 -5.04 -1.56 -11.43
CA ARG A 207 -5.06 -0.10 -11.25
C ARG A 207 -5.05 0.30 -9.77
N THR A 208 -4.47 1.46 -9.49
CA THR A 208 -4.43 2.12 -8.18
C THR A 208 -4.84 3.58 -8.29
N TRP A 209 -5.51 4.09 -7.26
CA TRP A 209 -5.76 5.52 -7.03
C TRP A 209 -4.92 6.08 -5.87
N GLY A 210 -4.06 5.25 -5.26
CA GLY A 210 -3.07 5.69 -4.27
C GLY A 210 -1.73 6.04 -4.90
N ASP A 211 -1.09 7.11 -4.41
CA ASP A 211 0.32 7.36 -4.70
C ASP A 211 1.22 6.32 -4.00
N HIS A 212 2.44 6.19 -4.52
CA HIS A 212 3.26 5.01 -4.29
C HIS A 212 4.19 5.08 -3.07
N GLY A 213 3.72 5.56 -1.92
CA GLY A 213 4.54 5.58 -0.71
C GLY A 213 3.88 6.24 0.50
N VAL A 214 4.71 6.67 1.44
CA VAL A 214 4.27 7.38 2.65
C VAL A 214 4.07 8.86 2.32
N ASP A 215 2.86 9.22 1.92
CA ASP A 215 2.45 10.57 1.50
C ASP A 215 1.46 11.23 2.48
N LEU A 216 0.94 10.44 3.43
CA LEU A 216 -0.12 10.78 4.39
C LEU A 216 -1.46 11.18 3.75
N SER A 217 -1.74 10.77 2.51
CA SER A 217 -3.05 10.99 1.86
C SER A 217 -4.22 10.31 2.59
N HIS A 218 -3.94 9.29 3.42
CA HIS A 218 -4.93 8.72 4.33
C HIS A 218 -5.42 9.68 5.44
N ILE A 219 -4.65 10.75 5.72
CA ILE A 219 -4.99 11.83 6.66
C ILE A 219 -5.39 13.10 5.88
N TYR A 220 -4.60 13.49 4.87
CA TYR A 220 -4.77 14.75 4.13
C TYR A 220 -5.67 14.66 2.89
N GLY A 221 -6.08 13.46 2.48
CA GLY A 221 -6.73 13.22 1.20
C GLY A 221 -5.73 12.94 0.06
N GLU A 222 -6.22 12.29 -0.99
CA GLU A 222 -5.47 12.02 -2.23
C GLU A 222 -5.34 13.29 -3.09
N THR A 223 -6.46 13.98 -3.34
CA THR A 223 -6.51 15.15 -4.22
C THR A 223 -6.42 16.47 -3.46
N VAL A 224 -6.00 17.53 -4.16
CA VAL A 224 -5.88 18.89 -3.60
C VAL A 224 -7.23 19.43 -3.14
N GLU A 225 -8.31 19.10 -3.86
CA GLU A 225 -9.68 19.51 -3.53
C GLU A 225 -10.11 18.88 -2.19
N ARG A 226 -9.85 17.59 -2.00
CA ARG A 226 -10.14 16.88 -0.75
C ARG A 226 -9.31 17.44 0.41
N GLN A 227 -8.02 17.71 0.17
CA GLN A 227 -7.13 18.36 1.13
C GLN A 227 -7.66 19.75 1.55
N HIS A 228 -8.15 20.54 0.60
CA HIS A 228 -8.74 21.86 0.87
C HIS A 228 -10.07 21.75 1.62
N GLN A 229 -10.90 20.75 1.36
CA GLN A 229 -12.12 20.51 2.12
C GLN A 229 -11.86 20.13 3.59
N LEU A 230 -10.72 19.47 3.89
CA LEU A 230 -10.30 19.04 5.23
C LEU A 230 -9.50 20.11 6.01
N ARG A 231 -8.85 21.06 5.35
CA ARG A 231 -8.10 22.17 5.99
C ARG A 231 -9.01 23.21 6.64
N SER A 232 -8.56 23.82 7.73
CA SER A 232 -9.21 24.99 8.34
C SER A 232 -8.96 26.28 7.55
N PHE A 233 -7.81 26.36 6.86
CA PHE A 233 -7.19 27.61 6.36
C PHE A 233 -6.94 28.67 7.45
N THR A 234 -6.76 28.20 8.70
CA THR A 234 -6.31 28.99 9.84
C THR A 234 -5.18 28.24 10.56
N ASP A 235 -4.04 28.92 10.70
CA ASP A 235 -2.82 28.47 11.40
C ASP A 235 -2.24 27.12 10.92
N GLY A 236 -2.49 26.77 9.66
CA GLY A 236 -2.01 25.57 8.99
C GLY A 236 -2.76 24.29 9.37
N LYS A 237 -3.91 24.40 10.04
CA LYS A 237 -4.56 23.26 10.70
C LYS A 237 -5.50 22.47 9.80
N LEU A 238 -5.80 21.25 10.23
CA LEU A 238 -6.98 20.52 9.79
C LEU A 238 -8.20 20.97 10.59
N LYS A 239 -9.37 21.00 9.94
CA LYS A 239 -10.67 21.12 10.62
C LYS A 239 -10.84 20.01 11.65
N PHE A 240 -11.59 20.31 12.70
CA PHE A 240 -11.94 19.38 13.75
C PHE A 240 -13.26 19.81 14.39
N GLN A 241 -13.87 18.91 15.16
CA GLN A 241 -14.97 19.23 16.07
C GLN A 241 -14.58 18.89 17.51
N ARG A 242 -15.35 19.38 18.49
CA ARG A 242 -15.22 18.97 19.89
C ARG A 242 -16.46 18.19 20.33
N VAL A 243 -16.25 16.97 20.81
CA VAL A 243 -17.28 16.12 21.41
C VAL A 243 -16.85 15.88 22.85
N GLU A 244 -17.69 16.24 23.81
CA GLU A 244 -17.41 16.10 25.26
C GLU A 244 -16.07 16.76 25.68
N GLY A 245 -15.69 17.85 24.99
CA GLY A 245 -14.44 18.59 25.18
C GLY A 245 -13.25 18.07 24.37
N GLU A 246 -13.24 16.78 24.06
CA GLU A 246 -12.21 16.07 23.29
C GLU A 246 -12.24 16.42 21.78
N VAL A 247 -11.08 16.40 21.12
CA VAL A 247 -10.90 16.81 19.71
C VAL A 247 -11.06 15.63 18.75
N TYR A 248 -11.95 15.72 17.77
CA TYR A 248 -12.21 14.65 16.81
C TYR A 248 -12.27 15.16 15.36
N PRO A 249 -12.13 14.27 14.35
CA PRO A 249 -12.35 14.62 12.95
C PRO A 249 -13.69 15.35 12.72
N PRO A 250 -13.76 16.30 11.78
CA PRO A 250 -14.94 17.11 11.54
C PRO A 250 -16.11 16.27 11.00
N SER A 251 -17.34 16.79 11.08
CA SER A 251 -18.49 16.10 10.48
C SER A 251 -18.44 16.20 8.95
N LEU A 252 -19.20 15.35 8.25
CA LEU A 252 -19.42 15.51 6.81
C LEU A 252 -20.09 16.84 6.44
N ALA A 253 -20.81 17.50 7.36
CA ALA A 253 -21.40 18.82 7.10
C ALA A 253 -20.34 19.94 7.13
N ASP A 254 -19.35 19.85 8.03
CA ASP A 254 -18.28 20.85 8.16
C ASP A 254 -17.19 20.66 7.08
N ALA A 255 -17.00 19.42 6.61
CA ALA A 255 -16.01 19.04 5.61
C ALA A 255 -16.64 18.04 4.61
N PRO A 256 -17.32 18.53 3.54
CA PRO A 256 -18.10 17.70 2.62
C PRO A 256 -17.23 16.93 1.62
N VAL A 257 -16.48 15.94 2.13
CA VAL A 257 -15.67 14.99 1.37
C VAL A 257 -16.45 13.69 1.12
N HIS A 258 -16.11 12.94 0.07
CA HIS A 258 -16.67 11.60 -0.13
C HIS A 258 -16.21 10.63 0.99
N MET A 259 -17.14 9.93 1.63
CA MET A 259 -16.88 8.89 2.63
C MET A 259 -17.86 7.74 2.44
N ILE A 260 -17.39 6.50 2.55
CA ILE A 260 -18.26 5.31 2.47
C ILE A 260 -18.83 5.01 3.86
N TYR A 261 -20.07 5.43 4.05
CA TYR A 261 -20.93 5.06 5.18
C TYR A 261 -22.22 4.41 4.67
N PRO A 262 -22.66 3.27 5.24
CA PRO A 262 -23.96 2.69 4.93
C PRO A 262 -25.12 3.67 5.23
N PRO A 263 -26.25 3.60 4.51
CA PRO A 263 -27.38 4.51 4.71
C PRO A 263 -27.94 4.53 6.15
N TYR A 264 -27.80 3.42 6.89
CA TYR A 264 -28.27 3.31 8.27
C TYR A 264 -27.43 4.08 9.30
N VAL A 265 -26.20 4.49 8.97
CA VAL A 265 -25.35 5.28 9.87
C VAL A 265 -25.92 6.72 9.92
N PRO A 266 -26.34 7.25 11.09
CA PRO A 266 -26.91 8.59 11.18
C PRO A 266 -25.93 9.67 10.71
N GLU A 267 -26.44 10.73 10.08
CA GLU A 267 -25.60 11.78 9.48
C GLU A 267 -24.64 12.45 10.49
N GLY A 268 -25.13 12.78 11.68
CA GLY A 268 -24.32 13.31 12.79
C GLY A 268 -23.29 12.33 13.38
N LYS A 269 -23.15 11.13 12.81
CA LYS A 269 -22.14 10.11 13.13
C LYS A 269 -21.24 9.77 11.94
N ARG A 270 -21.31 10.57 10.86
CA ARG A 270 -20.45 10.44 9.68
C ARG A 270 -19.35 11.51 9.74
N PHE A 271 -18.11 11.06 9.79
CA PHE A 271 -16.93 11.90 9.98
C PHE A 271 -16.14 12.03 8.69
N ALA A 272 -15.58 13.21 8.44
CA ALA A 272 -14.73 13.49 7.30
C ALA A 272 -13.26 13.18 7.63
N ILE A 273 -12.65 12.29 6.85
CA ILE A 273 -11.29 11.76 7.06
C ILE A 273 -10.56 11.75 5.70
N GLY A 274 -9.22 11.82 5.70
CA GLY A 274 -8.41 11.73 4.49
C GLY A 274 -8.74 10.51 3.63
N HIS A 275 -8.85 9.32 4.23
CA HIS A 275 -9.29 8.10 3.55
C HIS A 275 -10.80 7.84 3.68
N GLU A 276 -11.47 7.66 2.54
CA GLU A 276 -12.92 7.43 2.46
C GLU A 276 -13.47 6.16 3.15
N PHE A 277 -12.62 5.22 3.58
CA PHE A 277 -13.05 3.98 4.25
C PHE A 277 -12.88 4.02 5.77
N PHE A 278 -12.22 5.04 6.36
CA PHE A 278 -11.80 4.98 7.76
C PHE A 278 -12.93 5.16 8.79
N GLY A 279 -14.16 5.41 8.33
CA GLY A 279 -15.38 5.25 9.11
C GLY A 279 -15.80 3.78 9.37
N LEU A 280 -15.16 2.81 8.70
CA LEU A 280 -15.51 1.38 8.77
C LEU A 280 -15.23 0.74 10.14
N LEU A 281 -14.16 1.13 10.83
CA LEU A 281 -13.70 0.50 12.07
C LEU A 281 -13.24 1.56 13.09
N PRO A 282 -13.72 1.53 14.34
CA PRO A 282 -13.26 2.42 15.42
C PRO A 282 -11.75 2.52 15.59
N GLY A 283 -10.99 1.46 15.32
CA GLY A 283 -9.52 1.50 15.33
C GLY A 283 -8.90 2.38 14.24
N LEU A 284 -9.49 2.43 13.05
CA LEU A 284 -9.08 3.36 11.99
C LEU A 284 -9.46 4.80 12.37
N PHE A 285 -10.62 5.00 12.99
CA PHE A 285 -11.04 6.30 13.52
C PHE A 285 -10.14 6.80 14.66
N VAL A 286 -9.66 5.91 15.53
CA VAL A 286 -8.68 6.22 16.60
C VAL A 286 -7.37 6.74 16.01
N TYR A 287 -6.80 6.05 15.01
CA TYR A 287 -5.58 6.54 14.35
C TYR A 287 -5.82 7.83 13.54
N SER A 288 -6.95 7.93 12.83
CA SER A 288 -7.34 9.17 12.12
C SER A 288 -7.41 10.36 13.08
N THR A 289 -7.92 10.12 14.30
CA THR A 289 -8.02 11.12 15.36
C THR A 289 -6.65 11.50 15.93
N VAL A 290 -5.78 10.52 16.25
CA VAL A 290 -4.47 10.83 16.86
C VAL A 290 -3.57 11.63 15.91
N TRP A 291 -3.54 11.29 14.63
CA TRP A 291 -2.72 12.00 13.64
C TRP A 291 -3.27 13.38 13.30
N LEU A 292 -4.59 13.58 13.33
CA LEU A 292 -5.21 14.90 13.19
C LEU A 292 -4.87 15.81 14.39
N ARG A 293 -4.90 15.26 15.61
CA ARG A 293 -4.49 15.97 16.83
C ARG A 293 -3.01 16.35 16.76
N GLU A 294 -2.14 15.40 16.40
CA GLU A 294 -0.69 15.64 16.29
C GLU A 294 -0.36 16.66 15.20
N HIS A 295 -1.03 16.61 14.04
CA HIS A 295 -0.86 17.64 12.99
C HIS A 295 -1.18 19.03 13.53
N ASN A 296 -2.33 19.21 14.19
CA ASN A 296 -2.73 20.50 14.75
C ASN A 296 -1.78 20.95 15.90
N ARG A 297 -1.27 20.00 16.71
CA ARG A 297 -0.27 20.24 17.75
C ARG A 297 1.08 20.69 17.17
N VAL A 298 1.52 20.09 16.06
CA VAL A 298 2.74 20.51 15.34
C VAL A 298 2.54 21.89 14.72
N CYS A 299 1.37 22.18 14.13
CA CYS A 299 1.05 23.51 13.63
C CYS A 299 1.11 24.59 14.73
N ASP A 300 0.59 24.31 15.94
CA ASP A 300 0.72 25.22 17.08
C ASP A 300 2.18 25.51 17.45
N VAL A 301 3.05 24.49 17.53
CA VAL A 301 4.48 24.70 17.84
C VAL A 301 5.22 25.40 16.69
N MET A 302 4.88 25.13 15.43
CA MET A 302 5.47 25.87 14.30
C MET A 302 5.00 27.33 14.27
N LYS A 303 3.76 27.62 14.68
CA LYS A 303 3.20 28.98 14.81
C LYS A 303 3.89 29.78 15.92
N GLU A 304 4.19 29.14 17.05
CA GLU A 304 4.93 29.76 18.17
C GLU A 304 6.39 30.07 17.77
N LEU A 305 7.06 29.14 17.09
CA LEU A 305 8.45 29.30 16.66
C LEU A 305 8.61 30.27 15.48
N HIS A 306 7.60 30.38 14.61
CA HIS A 306 7.63 31.24 13.43
C HIS A 306 6.32 32.03 13.27
N PRO A 307 6.10 33.11 14.07
CA PRO A 307 4.86 33.89 14.04
C PRO A 307 4.59 34.62 12.71
N ASP A 308 5.60 34.73 11.84
CA ASP A 308 5.54 35.32 10.50
C ASP A 308 5.00 34.37 9.42
N TRP A 309 4.85 33.08 9.71
CA TRP A 309 4.42 32.10 8.71
C TRP A 309 2.91 32.12 8.44
N ASP A 310 2.57 31.90 7.17
CA ASP A 310 1.21 31.73 6.68
C ASP A 310 0.67 30.31 6.90
N ASP A 311 -0.64 30.15 6.66
CA ASP A 311 -1.34 28.87 6.77
C ASP A 311 -0.73 27.76 5.90
N GLU A 312 -0.35 28.08 4.66
CA GLU A 312 0.20 27.10 3.72
C GLU A 312 1.55 26.56 4.21
N ARG A 313 2.46 27.45 4.63
CA ARG A 313 3.77 27.05 5.11
C ARG A 313 3.71 26.26 6.41
N LEU A 314 2.79 26.62 7.31
CA LEU A 314 2.51 25.86 8.53
C LEU A 314 1.98 24.45 8.20
N PHE A 315 0.93 24.36 7.36
CA PHE A 315 0.32 23.11 6.94
C PHE A 315 1.33 22.15 6.28
N GLN A 316 2.08 22.65 5.29
CA GLN A 316 3.05 21.83 4.55
C GLN A 316 4.23 21.40 5.44
N THR A 317 4.74 22.27 6.31
CA THR A 317 5.83 21.91 7.23
C THR A 317 5.36 20.86 8.25
N ALA A 318 4.13 20.99 8.78
CA ALA A 318 3.56 19.99 9.66
C ALA A 318 3.33 18.65 8.95
N ARG A 319 2.89 18.64 7.68
CA ARG A 319 2.81 17.42 6.87
C ARG A 319 4.18 16.75 6.67
N LEU A 320 5.23 17.53 6.41
CA LEU A 320 6.60 17.01 6.29
C LEU A 320 7.12 16.43 7.61
N ILE A 321 6.80 17.07 8.75
CA ILE A 321 7.11 16.55 10.09
C ILE A 321 6.39 15.21 10.31
N LEU A 322 5.06 15.14 10.17
CA LEU A 322 4.30 13.90 10.38
C LEU A 322 4.71 12.76 9.43
N THR A 323 5.15 13.07 8.20
CA THR A 323 5.79 12.08 7.31
C THR A 323 7.04 11.48 7.95
N GLY A 324 7.91 12.32 8.52
CA GLY A 324 9.11 11.87 9.22
C GLY A 324 8.80 11.08 10.49
N GLU A 325 7.85 11.54 11.31
CA GLU A 325 7.40 10.82 12.50
C GLU A 325 6.80 9.45 12.16
N THR A 326 6.00 9.37 11.09
CA THR A 326 5.45 8.10 10.57
C THR A 326 6.57 7.14 10.17
N ILE A 327 7.56 7.59 9.39
CA ILE A 327 8.67 6.73 8.95
C ILE A 327 9.52 6.27 10.15
N ASN A 328 9.74 7.15 11.13
CA ASN A 328 10.47 6.85 12.38
C ASN A 328 9.77 5.73 13.18
N ILE A 329 8.50 5.93 13.56
CA ILE A 329 7.71 4.94 14.33
C ILE A 329 7.58 3.61 13.56
N ILE A 330 7.42 3.66 12.24
CA ILE A 330 7.30 2.45 11.43
C ILE A 330 8.61 1.64 11.41
N ILE A 331 9.78 2.27 11.27
CA ILE A 331 11.05 1.54 11.30
C ILE A 331 11.40 1.07 12.72
N ASN A 332 11.31 1.96 13.70
CA ASN A 332 11.90 1.78 15.02
C ASN A 332 11.04 0.94 15.98
N GLU A 333 9.71 0.93 15.81
CA GLU A 333 8.78 0.21 16.69
C GLU A 333 7.98 -0.86 15.94
N TYR A 334 7.36 -0.50 14.80
CA TYR A 334 6.47 -1.42 14.08
C TYR A 334 7.23 -2.57 13.38
N VAL A 335 8.25 -2.25 12.57
CA VAL A 335 9.09 -3.27 11.92
C VAL A 335 9.98 -4.00 12.93
N GLN A 336 10.38 -3.33 14.03
CA GLN A 336 11.07 -3.98 15.15
C GLN A 336 10.22 -5.10 15.76
N HIS A 337 8.95 -4.80 16.09
CA HIS A 337 8.03 -5.78 16.67
C HIS A 337 7.70 -6.93 15.70
N LEU A 338 7.39 -6.60 14.44
CA LEU A 338 7.06 -7.55 13.37
C LEU A 338 8.20 -8.54 13.09
N SER A 339 9.43 -8.04 12.94
CA SER A 339 10.60 -8.86 12.65
C SER A 339 11.01 -9.73 13.83
N GLY A 340 10.83 -9.22 15.06
CA GLY A 340 11.19 -9.91 16.29
C GLY A 340 12.68 -10.01 16.56
N TYR A 341 13.50 -9.20 15.87
CA TYR A 341 14.95 -9.21 16.01
C TYR A 341 15.40 -8.64 17.38
N ASN A 342 16.55 -9.10 17.87
CA ASN A 342 17.27 -8.50 19.00
C ASN A 342 18.19 -7.37 18.57
N PHE A 343 18.45 -7.22 17.26
CA PHE A 343 19.11 -6.04 16.70
C PHE A 343 18.13 -4.87 16.73
N ASP A 344 18.53 -3.74 17.30
CA ASP A 344 17.71 -2.53 17.37
C ASP A 344 17.74 -1.82 16.00
N LEU A 345 16.64 -1.90 15.26
CA LEU A 345 16.42 -1.17 14.01
C LEU A 345 16.21 0.31 14.32
N PHE A 346 16.85 1.18 13.54
CA PHE A 346 16.67 2.62 13.66
C PHE A 346 16.64 3.30 12.28
N TRP A 347 15.93 4.41 12.19
CA TRP A 347 15.88 5.25 11.00
C TRP A 347 17.02 6.28 10.97
N ASP A 348 17.88 6.18 9.97
CA ASP A 348 19.00 7.11 9.75
C ASP A 348 19.31 7.24 8.24
N PRO A 349 18.68 8.20 7.54
CA PRO A 349 18.91 8.44 6.11
C PRO A 349 20.38 8.68 5.74
N GLU A 350 21.17 9.24 6.66
CA GLU A 350 22.55 9.66 6.44
C GLU A 350 23.45 8.46 6.10
N LEU A 351 23.05 7.24 6.51
CA LEU A 351 23.72 5.98 6.15
C LEU A 351 23.77 5.71 4.64
N LEU A 352 22.81 6.23 3.85
CA LEU A 352 22.74 6.01 2.40
C LEU A 352 23.33 7.13 1.56
N PHE A 353 23.75 8.26 2.15
CA PHE A 353 24.20 9.45 1.41
C PHE A 353 25.49 9.25 0.59
N SER A 354 26.19 8.13 0.80
CA SER A 354 27.39 7.72 0.06
C SER A 354 27.18 6.43 -0.75
N ASP A 355 25.93 6.00 -0.94
CA ASP A 355 25.54 4.86 -1.78
C ASP A 355 24.78 5.30 -3.03
N GLN A 356 24.79 4.44 -4.06
CA GLN A 356 23.89 4.59 -5.21
C GLN A 356 22.48 4.12 -4.80
N PHE A 357 21.67 5.06 -4.32
CA PHE A 357 20.29 4.81 -3.91
C PHE A 357 19.30 5.69 -4.72
N GLN A 358 18.16 5.11 -5.08
CA GLN A 358 17.12 5.76 -5.88
C GLN A 358 15.97 6.23 -5.00
N TYR A 359 15.84 7.54 -4.77
CA TYR A 359 14.76 8.18 -3.99
C TYR A 359 13.45 8.27 -4.79
N GLN A 360 12.97 7.12 -5.25
CA GLN A 360 11.71 6.92 -5.96
C GLN A 360 11.14 5.53 -5.66
N ASN A 361 9.82 5.41 -5.54
CA ASN A 361 9.13 4.15 -5.30
C ASN A 361 7.97 3.93 -6.27
N ARG A 362 7.59 2.66 -6.43
CA ARG A 362 6.38 2.20 -7.10
C ARG A 362 5.84 1.02 -6.27
N ILE A 363 4.53 0.98 -6.00
CA ILE A 363 3.95 -0.06 -5.14
C ILE A 363 3.70 -1.33 -5.95
N PHE A 364 4.24 -2.45 -5.45
CA PHE A 364 4.15 -3.76 -6.06
C PHE A 364 2.83 -4.43 -5.74
N VAL A 365 2.21 -5.07 -6.72
CA VAL A 365 0.93 -5.78 -6.52
C VAL A 365 1.13 -7.03 -5.64
N GLU A 366 2.32 -7.62 -5.68
CA GLU A 366 2.80 -8.62 -4.72
C GLU A 366 2.78 -8.10 -3.28
N PHE A 367 3.21 -6.85 -3.07
CA PHE A 367 3.24 -6.24 -1.73
C PHE A 367 1.83 -5.98 -1.20
N ASN A 368 0.91 -5.60 -2.09
CA ASN A 368 -0.52 -5.47 -1.78
C ASN A 368 -1.12 -6.81 -1.31
N HIS A 369 -0.93 -7.90 -2.08
CA HIS A 369 -1.41 -9.24 -1.71
C HIS A 369 -0.76 -9.75 -0.41
N LEU A 370 0.55 -9.57 -0.26
CA LEU A 370 1.32 -9.98 0.93
C LEU A 370 0.81 -9.34 2.22
N TYR A 371 0.27 -8.12 2.17
CA TYR A 371 -0.19 -7.38 3.35
C TYR A 371 -1.65 -7.65 3.77
N HIS A 372 -2.33 -8.64 3.18
CA HIS A 372 -3.69 -9.03 3.54
C HIS A 372 -3.77 -9.80 4.89
N TRP A 373 -3.20 -9.22 5.95
CA TRP A 373 -3.00 -9.81 7.30
C TRP A 373 -4.28 -9.91 8.15
N HIS A 374 -5.39 -10.26 7.51
CA HIS A 374 -6.69 -10.50 8.13
C HIS A 374 -6.72 -11.50 9.32
N PRO A 375 -5.79 -12.46 9.48
CA PRO A 375 -5.68 -13.24 10.71
C PRO A 375 -5.43 -12.43 11.99
N LEU A 376 -4.80 -11.24 11.91
CA LEU A 376 -4.57 -10.37 13.08
C LEU A 376 -5.87 -9.96 13.77
N MET A 377 -6.98 -9.87 13.03
CA MET A 377 -8.26 -9.40 13.52
C MET A 377 -8.90 -10.41 14.51
N PRO A 378 -9.24 -10.02 15.74
CA PRO A 378 -9.92 -10.90 16.69
C PRO A 378 -11.39 -11.11 16.29
N ASP A 379 -12.06 -12.12 16.87
CA ASP A 379 -13.48 -12.40 16.61
C ASP A 379 -14.43 -11.42 17.34
N GLN A 380 -13.95 -10.82 18.43
CA GLN A 380 -14.66 -9.85 19.28
C GLN A 380 -13.69 -8.77 19.76
N PHE A 381 -14.20 -7.59 20.10
CA PHE A 381 -13.42 -6.47 20.64
C PHE A 381 -13.77 -6.20 22.10
N HIS A 382 -12.77 -6.13 22.96
CA HIS A 382 -12.91 -5.98 24.41
C HIS A 382 -12.53 -4.56 24.83
N ILE A 383 -13.49 -3.76 25.28
CA ILE A 383 -13.26 -2.36 25.69
C ILE A 383 -13.97 -2.11 27.03
N ASN A 384 -13.18 -1.78 28.06
CA ASN A 384 -13.65 -1.41 29.40
C ASN A 384 -14.74 -2.35 29.98
N GLY A 385 -14.43 -3.66 30.02
CA GLY A 385 -15.35 -4.70 30.51
C GLY A 385 -16.55 -5.01 29.60
N SER A 386 -16.72 -4.28 28.48
CA SER A 386 -17.71 -4.60 27.45
C SER A 386 -17.07 -5.38 26.30
N THR A 387 -17.81 -6.33 25.74
CA THR A 387 -17.40 -7.11 24.56
C THR A 387 -18.33 -6.81 23.38
N TYR A 388 -17.75 -6.59 22.19
CA TYR A 388 -18.48 -6.26 20.96
C TYR A 388 -18.15 -7.27 19.87
N GLY A 389 -19.16 -7.84 19.20
CA GLY A 389 -18.93 -8.65 18.01
C GLY A 389 -18.50 -7.78 16.83
N MET A 390 -17.89 -8.39 15.82
CA MET A 390 -17.50 -7.67 14.59
C MET A 390 -18.66 -6.88 13.95
N LYS A 391 -19.89 -7.42 14.01
CA LYS A 391 -21.10 -6.74 13.51
C LYS A 391 -21.44 -5.46 14.28
N ASP A 392 -21.21 -5.45 15.60
CA ASP A 392 -21.51 -4.32 16.48
C ASP A 392 -20.40 -3.26 16.48
N TYR A 393 -19.21 -3.64 16.00
CA TYR A 393 -18.02 -2.80 15.92
C TYR A 393 -17.89 -2.10 14.55
N LEU A 394 -18.33 -2.74 13.46
CA LEU A 394 -18.35 -2.17 12.13
C LEU A 394 -19.22 -0.91 12.04
N PHE A 395 -18.67 0.16 11.46
CA PHE A 395 -19.26 1.49 11.32
C PHE A 395 -19.72 2.16 12.64
N ASN A 396 -19.31 1.64 13.81
CA ASN A 396 -19.77 2.10 15.12
C ASN A 396 -18.73 2.97 15.85
N THR A 397 -18.43 4.14 15.28
CA THR A 397 -17.48 5.11 15.88
C THR A 397 -17.92 5.61 17.26
N ASP A 398 -19.20 5.48 17.63
CA ASP A 398 -19.71 5.84 18.96
C ASP A 398 -18.99 5.10 20.10
N LEU A 399 -18.43 3.92 19.84
CA LEU A 399 -17.67 3.17 20.84
C LEU A 399 -16.47 3.97 21.37
N VAL A 400 -15.85 4.82 20.55
CA VAL A 400 -14.70 5.66 20.95
C VAL A 400 -15.14 6.81 21.88
N PHE A 401 -16.33 7.37 21.65
CA PHE A 401 -16.92 8.38 22.55
C PHE A 401 -17.39 7.72 23.85
N LYS A 402 -18.20 6.65 23.75
CA LYS A 402 -18.79 5.91 24.87
C LYS A 402 -17.78 5.47 25.93
N HIS A 403 -16.60 5.02 25.50
CA HIS A 403 -15.55 4.55 26.41
C HIS A 403 -14.48 5.61 26.70
N GLY A 404 -14.43 6.68 25.92
CA GLY A 404 -13.33 7.63 25.88
C GLY A 404 -12.16 7.13 25.02
N PHE A 405 -11.49 8.09 24.38
CA PHE A 405 -10.37 7.84 23.46
C PHE A 405 -9.22 7.06 24.13
N GLY A 406 -8.71 7.55 25.27
CA GLY A 406 -7.60 6.92 25.99
C GLY A 406 -7.89 5.48 26.44
N THR A 407 -9.10 5.24 26.96
CA THR A 407 -9.58 3.91 27.36
C THR A 407 -9.63 2.95 26.18
N THR A 408 -10.00 3.44 25.00
CA THR A 408 -10.05 2.64 23.77
C THR A 408 -8.65 2.27 23.29
N VAL A 409 -7.67 3.19 23.37
CA VAL A 409 -6.26 2.92 23.04
C VAL A 409 -5.61 1.94 24.02
N ASP A 410 -5.88 2.09 25.32
CA ASP A 410 -5.41 1.16 26.37
C ASP A 410 -5.98 -0.25 26.15
N ALA A 411 -7.29 -0.36 25.87
CA ALA A 411 -7.96 -1.62 25.55
C ALA A 411 -7.37 -2.29 24.29
N MET A 412 -7.17 -1.55 23.20
CA MET A 412 -6.49 -2.04 21.99
C MET A 412 -5.05 -2.49 22.26
N SER A 413 -4.38 -1.88 23.24
CA SER A 413 -3.01 -2.25 23.61
C SER A 413 -2.93 -3.50 24.50
N ARG A 414 -4.01 -3.85 25.21
CA ARG A 414 -4.14 -5.06 26.04
C ARG A 414 -4.72 -6.26 25.30
N GLN A 415 -5.56 -6.04 24.28
CA GLN A 415 -6.16 -7.14 23.54
C GLN A 415 -5.17 -7.76 22.55
N ILE A 416 -5.00 -9.07 22.61
CA ILE A 416 -4.12 -9.81 21.72
C ILE A 416 -4.71 -9.96 20.31
N ALA A 417 -3.86 -9.88 19.29
CA ALA A 417 -4.17 -10.11 17.88
C ALA A 417 -3.93 -11.59 17.51
N GLY A 418 -4.52 -12.03 16.39
CA GLY A 418 -4.32 -13.38 15.89
C GLY A 418 -3.00 -13.59 15.14
N GLN A 419 -2.45 -14.80 15.19
CA GLN A 419 -1.26 -15.20 14.43
C GLN A 419 -1.51 -15.11 12.91
N ILE A 420 -0.61 -14.48 12.16
CA ILE A 420 -0.60 -14.55 10.69
C ILE A 420 -0.13 -15.96 10.28
N GLY A 421 -1.00 -16.73 9.65
CA GLY A 421 -0.76 -18.12 9.27
C GLY A 421 -2.06 -18.91 9.04
N PRO A 422 -1.98 -20.25 8.90
CA PRO A 422 -3.09 -21.08 8.44
C PRO A 422 -4.29 -21.14 9.41
N LYS A 423 -5.45 -21.48 8.85
CA LYS A 423 -6.71 -21.80 9.57
C LYS A 423 -7.09 -20.75 10.64
N ASN A 424 -6.83 -19.46 10.40
CA ASN A 424 -7.01 -18.35 11.37
C ASN A 424 -7.62 -17.03 10.81
N ILE A 425 -8.18 -16.98 9.60
CA ILE A 425 -8.94 -15.80 9.11
C ILE A 425 -10.36 -15.83 9.68
N GLY A 426 -10.72 -14.81 10.49
CA GLY A 426 -12.05 -14.69 11.09
C GLY A 426 -13.18 -14.57 10.05
N PRO A 427 -14.40 -15.06 10.33
CA PRO A 427 -15.42 -15.35 9.31
C PRO A 427 -15.88 -14.13 8.50
N VAL A 428 -15.91 -12.93 9.08
CA VAL A 428 -16.27 -11.69 8.35
C VAL A 428 -15.21 -11.32 7.31
N ASN A 429 -13.93 -11.60 7.59
CA ASN A 429 -12.83 -11.30 6.69
C ASN A 429 -12.61 -12.40 5.63
N LEU A 430 -13.26 -13.57 5.77
CA LEU A 430 -13.05 -14.70 4.86
C LEU A 430 -13.45 -14.37 3.41
N LYS A 431 -14.51 -13.57 3.22
CA LYS A 431 -14.88 -13.05 1.89
C LYS A 431 -13.76 -12.20 1.27
N VAL A 432 -12.98 -11.45 2.07
CA VAL A 432 -11.86 -10.66 1.56
C VAL A 432 -10.79 -11.59 0.99
N ALA A 433 -10.42 -12.66 1.70
CA ALA A 433 -9.48 -13.66 1.21
C ALA A 433 -9.94 -14.34 -0.10
N VAL A 434 -11.24 -14.62 -0.23
CA VAL A 434 -11.84 -15.15 -1.48
C VAL A 434 -11.69 -14.17 -2.64
N GLU A 435 -11.90 -12.86 -2.42
CA GLU A 435 -11.67 -11.85 -3.46
C GLU A 435 -10.18 -11.62 -3.74
N THR A 436 -9.28 -11.72 -2.75
CA THR A 436 -7.82 -11.66 -2.97
C THR A 436 -7.32 -12.80 -3.87
N ILE A 437 -7.81 -14.03 -3.69
CA ILE A 437 -7.47 -15.16 -4.57
C ILE A 437 -7.98 -14.91 -6.00
N LYS A 438 -9.20 -14.39 -6.17
CA LYS A 438 -9.73 -14.01 -7.51
C LYS A 438 -8.91 -12.87 -8.13
N HIS A 439 -8.45 -11.92 -7.33
CA HIS A 439 -7.63 -10.78 -7.75
C HIS A 439 -6.27 -11.27 -8.26
N GLU A 440 -5.61 -12.16 -7.52
CA GLU A 440 -4.35 -12.81 -7.91
C GLU A 440 -4.46 -13.53 -9.27
N ARG A 441 -5.53 -14.33 -9.45
CA ARG A 441 -5.81 -15.05 -10.71
C ARG A 441 -6.09 -14.10 -11.87
N ASN A 442 -6.84 -13.02 -11.65
CA ASN A 442 -7.11 -12.01 -12.68
C ASN A 442 -5.81 -11.32 -13.13
N LEU A 443 -4.89 -11.07 -12.18
CA LEU A 443 -3.55 -10.56 -12.43
C LEU A 443 -2.59 -11.59 -13.02
N ARG A 444 -2.96 -12.87 -13.12
CA ARG A 444 -2.10 -13.96 -13.63
C ARG A 444 -0.75 -14.01 -12.89
N MET A 445 -0.77 -13.88 -11.57
CA MET A 445 0.47 -13.94 -10.77
C MET A 445 1.07 -15.35 -10.80
N GLN A 446 2.39 -15.45 -10.62
CA GLN A 446 3.09 -16.73 -10.65
C GLN A 446 3.00 -17.45 -9.30
N GLY A 447 3.19 -18.77 -9.30
CA GLY A 447 3.16 -19.57 -8.08
C GLY A 447 4.20 -19.15 -7.04
N LEU A 448 3.89 -19.44 -5.76
CA LEU A 448 4.70 -19.14 -4.57
C LEU A 448 6.20 -19.39 -4.79
N ASN A 449 6.55 -20.54 -5.37
CA ASN A 449 7.93 -20.95 -5.55
C ASN A 449 8.71 -20.06 -6.54
N GLN A 450 8.08 -19.47 -7.55
CA GLN A 450 8.73 -18.51 -8.44
C GLN A 450 9.05 -17.20 -7.69
N TYR A 451 8.13 -16.75 -6.83
CA TYR A 451 8.39 -15.61 -5.94
C TYR A 451 9.46 -15.93 -4.89
N ARG A 452 9.48 -17.13 -4.29
CA ARG A 452 10.57 -17.56 -3.40
C ARG A 452 11.93 -17.48 -4.10
N LYS A 453 12.05 -18.01 -5.33
CA LYS A 453 13.26 -17.84 -6.17
C LYS A 453 13.62 -16.35 -6.39
N ARG A 454 12.66 -15.50 -6.78
CA ARG A 454 12.86 -14.05 -7.04
C ARG A 454 13.40 -13.26 -5.83
N PHE A 455 13.14 -13.73 -4.61
CA PHE A 455 13.62 -13.12 -3.36
C PHE A 455 14.81 -13.87 -2.71
N GLY A 456 15.36 -14.87 -3.41
CA GLY A 456 16.53 -15.64 -2.99
C GLY A 456 16.24 -16.58 -1.81
N ILE A 457 15.04 -17.15 -1.78
CA ILE A 457 14.56 -18.16 -0.83
C ILE A 457 14.45 -19.50 -1.58
N PRO A 458 14.85 -20.65 -1.02
CA PRO A 458 14.67 -21.94 -1.68
C PRO A 458 13.18 -22.23 -1.97
N PRO A 459 12.81 -22.71 -3.17
CA PRO A 459 11.47 -23.20 -3.44
C PRO A 459 11.18 -24.46 -2.60
N TYR A 460 9.92 -24.62 -2.18
CA TYR A 460 9.43 -25.80 -1.49
C TYR A 460 9.43 -27.01 -2.41
N LYS A 461 9.86 -28.17 -1.89
CA LYS A 461 9.91 -29.44 -2.64
C LYS A 461 8.71 -30.33 -2.42
N THR A 462 7.99 -30.14 -1.31
CA THR A 462 6.76 -30.88 -0.98
C THR A 462 5.80 -29.98 -0.23
N PHE A 463 4.51 -30.34 -0.24
CA PHE A 463 3.50 -29.66 0.57
C PHE A 463 3.79 -29.75 2.08
N LEU A 464 4.37 -30.87 2.55
CA LEU A 464 4.78 -31.04 3.94
C LEU A 464 5.88 -30.07 4.39
N GLU A 465 6.76 -29.64 3.47
CA GLU A 465 7.77 -28.61 3.74
C GLU A 465 7.11 -27.21 3.86
N LEU A 466 6.12 -26.92 3.01
CA LEU A 466 5.33 -25.69 3.02
C LEU A 466 4.48 -25.54 4.30
N THR A 467 3.73 -26.59 4.68
CA THR A 467 2.87 -26.58 5.88
C THR A 467 3.65 -26.72 7.20
N GLY A 468 4.98 -26.83 7.13
CA GLY A 468 5.88 -26.94 8.28
C GLY A 468 5.74 -28.25 9.06
N GLY A 469 5.26 -29.32 8.42
CA GLY A 469 5.04 -30.64 9.03
C GLY A 469 3.59 -30.99 9.37
N ASP A 470 2.62 -30.12 9.08
CA ASP A 470 1.19 -30.49 9.12
C ASP A 470 0.86 -31.36 7.90
N ALA A 471 0.82 -32.68 8.12
CA ALA A 471 0.55 -33.67 7.09
C ALA A 471 -0.91 -33.64 6.60
N GLU A 472 -1.88 -33.38 7.47
CA GLU A 472 -3.31 -33.31 7.07
C GLU A 472 -3.52 -32.16 6.07
N MET A 473 -2.92 -30.99 6.35
CA MET A 473 -2.96 -29.85 5.44
C MET A 473 -2.11 -30.08 4.19
N ALA A 474 -1.01 -30.83 4.29
CA ALA A 474 -0.17 -31.15 3.13
C ALA A 474 -0.90 -32.05 2.13
N ASP A 475 -1.52 -33.13 2.61
CA ASP A 475 -2.30 -34.07 1.79
C ASP A 475 -3.49 -33.36 1.12
N GLN A 476 -4.20 -32.50 1.86
CA GLN A 476 -5.29 -31.68 1.33
C GLN A 476 -4.81 -30.67 0.27
N LEU A 477 -3.63 -30.07 0.42
CA LEU A 477 -3.05 -29.17 -0.59
C LEU A 477 -2.54 -29.94 -1.83
N GLU A 478 -2.00 -31.15 -1.66
CA GLU A 478 -1.61 -32.02 -2.76
C GLU A 478 -2.83 -32.50 -3.56
N GLU A 479 -3.92 -32.87 -2.89
CA GLU A 479 -5.20 -33.11 -3.55
C GLU A 479 -5.68 -31.86 -4.31
N ALA A 480 -5.64 -30.68 -3.67
CA ALA A 480 -6.14 -29.44 -4.28
C ALA A 480 -5.34 -28.97 -5.51
N TYR A 481 -4.00 -28.97 -5.45
CA TYR A 481 -3.14 -28.38 -6.49
C TYR A 481 -2.43 -29.40 -7.40
N GLY A 482 -2.15 -30.60 -6.91
CA GLY A 482 -1.41 -31.66 -7.61
C GLY A 482 0.11 -31.42 -7.75
N ASP A 483 0.59 -30.19 -7.54
CA ASP A 483 2.01 -29.82 -7.64
C ASP A 483 2.29 -28.61 -6.72
N VAL A 484 3.40 -28.65 -5.98
CA VAL A 484 3.80 -27.58 -5.05
C VAL A 484 4.27 -26.31 -5.79
N ASP A 485 4.80 -26.44 -7.01
CA ASP A 485 5.16 -25.29 -7.85
C ASP A 485 3.91 -24.55 -8.39
N ALA A 486 2.71 -25.14 -8.28
CA ALA A 486 1.44 -24.54 -8.69
C ALA A 486 0.65 -23.84 -7.57
N VAL A 487 1.17 -23.80 -6.34
CA VAL A 487 0.51 -23.11 -5.21
C VAL A 487 0.51 -21.58 -5.45
N GLU A 488 -0.67 -20.96 -5.37
CA GLU A 488 -0.87 -19.50 -5.47
C GLU A 488 -0.07 -18.74 -4.40
N LEU A 489 0.39 -17.52 -4.71
CA LEU A 489 1.20 -16.70 -3.82
C LEU A 489 0.45 -16.40 -2.52
N TYR A 490 -0.73 -15.78 -2.56
CA TYR A 490 -1.45 -15.38 -1.36
C TYR A 490 -1.84 -16.61 -0.51
N VAL A 491 -2.22 -17.71 -1.16
CA VAL A 491 -2.54 -18.97 -0.47
C VAL A 491 -1.28 -19.50 0.22
N GLY A 492 -0.16 -19.58 -0.49
CA GLY A 492 1.14 -19.96 0.03
C GLY A 492 1.58 -19.14 1.24
N LEU A 493 1.50 -17.80 1.14
CA LEU A 493 1.82 -16.87 2.24
C LEU A 493 0.92 -17.05 3.47
N MET A 494 -0.31 -17.55 3.30
CA MET A 494 -1.24 -17.79 4.41
C MET A 494 -1.20 -19.22 4.97
N VAL A 495 -0.68 -20.22 4.23
CA VAL A 495 -0.51 -21.60 4.73
C VAL A 495 0.90 -21.90 5.26
N GLU A 496 1.90 -21.12 4.87
CA GLU A 496 3.26 -21.20 5.42
C GLU A 496 3.25 -20.89 6.92
N GLN A 497 3.92 -21.73 7.72
CA GLN A 497 3.96 -21.54 9.17
C GLN A 497 4.77 -20.29 9.58
N PRO A 498 4.41 -19.63 10.70
CA PRO A 498 5.21 -18.53 11.25
C PRO A 498 6.66 -18.94 11.52
N ALA A 499 7.61 -18.08 11.15
CA ALA A 499 9.01 -18.28 11.46
C ALA A 499 9.23 -18.25 12.99
N PRO A 500 10.13 -19.08 13.56
CA PRO A 500 10.38 -19.10 15.00
C PRO A 500 10.69 -17.70 15.54
N GLY A 501 9.89 -17.25 16.52
CA GLY A 501 10.03 -15.94 17.15
C GLY A 501 9.55 -14.74 16.32
N SER A 502 8.84 -14.94 15.20
CA SER A 502 8.20 -13.88 14.40
C SER A 502 6.66 -13.91 14.48
N VAL A 503 6.00 -12.83 14.06
CA VAL A 503 4.52 -12.74 13.88
C VAL A 503 4.07 -13.51 12.62
N THR A 504 5.00 -13.81 11.70
CA THR A 504 4.69 -14.21 10.33
C THR A 504 5.77 -15.12 9.71
N SER A 505 5.57 -15.56 8.46
CA SER A 505 6.38 -16.60 7.81
C SER A 505 7.73 -16.12 7.25
N GLU A 506 8.60 -17.05 6.83
CA GLU A 506 9.89 -16.70 6.20
C GLU A 506 9.66 -15.98 4.86
N THR A 507 8.72 -16.42 4.02
CA THR A 507 8.41 -15.71 2.77
C THR A 507 7.89 -14.29 3.02
N ILE A 508 7.01 -14.08 4.01
CA ILE A 508 6.46 -12.74 4.29
C ILE A 508 7.56 -11.79 4.77
N ILE A 509 8.50 -12.23 5.63
CA ILE A 509 9.66 -11.44 6.05
C ILE A 509 10.56 -11.10 4.84
N GLU A 510 10.87 -12.10 4.02
CA GLU A 510 11.89 -11.98 2.98
C GLU A 510 11.40 -11.29 1.70
N MET A 511 10.09 -11.32 1.40
CA MET A 511 9.45 -10.50 0.36
C MET A 511 9.02 -9.12 0.87
N GLY A 512 8.39 -9.04 2.06
CA GLY A 512 7.86 -7.81 2.62
C GLY A 512 8.93 -6.84 3.11
N GLY A 513 10.04 -7.36 3.65
CA GLY A 513 11.19 -6.56 4.10
C GLY A 513 11.78 -5.66 3.01
N PRO A 514 12.16 -6.20 1.83
CA PRO A 514 12.56 -5.41 0.67
C PRO A 514 11.59 -4.30 0.28
N PHE A 515 10.30 -4.62 0.09
CA PHE A 515 9.30 -3.63 -0.31
C PHE A 515 9.09 -2.54 0.75
N SER A 516 9.05 -2.90 2.04
CA SER A 516 8.92 -1.97 3.16
C SER A 516 10.12 -1.01 3.23
N VAL A 517 11.35 -1.55 3.27
CA VAL A 517 12.59 -0.75 3.33
C VAL A 517 12.71 0.16 2.11
N LYS A 518 12.39 -0.35 0.92
CA LYS A 518 12.39 0.45 -0.32
C LYS A 518 11.36 1.57 -0.25
N GLY A 519 10.12 1.29 0.15
CA GLY A 519 9.04 2.28 0.23
C GLY A 519 9.29 3.39 1.25
N LEU A 520 9.87 3.05 2.40
CA LEU A 520 10.20 3.99 3.47
C LEU A 520 11.40 4.89 3.09
N LEU A 521 12.53 4.29 2.69
CA LEU A 521 13.76 5.04 2.43
C LEU A 521 13.78 5.76 1.07
N SER A 522 12.87 5.40 0.15
CA SER A 522 12.70 6.14 -1.12
C SER A 522 11.82 7.38 -0.99
N ASN A 523 11.27 7.67 0.19
CA ASN A 523 10.59 8.94 0.44
C ASN A 523 11.58 10.11 0.24
N PRO A 524 11.18 11.22 -0.43
CA PRO A 524 12.06 12.37 -0.67
C PRO A 524 12.74 12.94 0.58
N LEU A 525 12.12 12.85 1.76
CA LEU A 525 12.70 13.28 3.05
C LEU A 525 13.99 12.52 3.41
N CYS A 526 14.19 11.31 2.90
CA CYS A 526 15.43 10.55 3.11
C CYS A 526 16.58 10.99 2.17
N SER A 527 16.35 11.96 1.27
CA SER A 527 17.39 12.46 0.36
C SER A 527 18.36 13.44 1.04
N PRO A 528 19.65 13.52 0.62
CA PRO A 528 20.59 14.54 1.08
C PRO A 528 20.12 16.00 0.84
N GLN A 529 19.17 16.19 -0.08
CA GLN A 529 18.60 17.48 -0.41
C GLN A 529 17.58 17.92 0.65
N TRP A 530 16.69 17.02 1.10
CA TRP A 530 15.57 17.32 2.00
C TRP A 530 15.84 16.99 3.47
N TRP A 531 16.76 16.08 3.80
CA TRP A 531 17.08 15.68 5.19
C TRP A 531 17.88 16.75 5.93
N LYS A 532 17.22 17.86 6.27
CA LYS A 532 17.82 19.06 6.85
C LYS A 532 16.86 19.73 7.83
N PRO A 533 17.36 20.39 8.89
CA PRO A 533 16.51 21.11 9.84
C PRO A 533 15.55 22.10 9.16
N SER A 534 16.02 22.82 8.13
CA SER A 534 15.22 23.79 7.38
C SER A 534 13.93 23.24 6.77
N THR A 535 13.90 21.96 6.41
CA THR A 535 12.73 21.28 5.83
C THR A 535 11.62 21.06 6.85
N PHE A 536 11.95 21.07 8.14
CA PHE A 536 11.06 20.80 9.27
C PHE A 536 10.92 22.02 10.19
N GLY A 537 11.09 23.23 9.66
CA GLY A 537 11.01 24.47 10.47
C GLY A 537 12.14 24.65 11.50
N GLY A 538 13.30 24.04 11.26
CA GLY A 538 14.48 24.12 12.10
C GLY A 538 14.66 22.92 13.04
N GLU A 539 15.57 23.07 14.00
CA GLU A 539 15.95 21.99 14.93
C GLU A 539 14.79 21.47 15.79
N ALA A 540 13.74 22.27 16.01
CA ALA A 540 12.58 21.85 16.79
C ALA A 540 11.77 20.76 16.08
N GLY A 541 11.28 21.02 14.86
CA GLY A 541 10.54 20.01 14.10
C GLY A 541 11.42 18.85 13.64
N PHE A 542 12.70 19.10 13.33
CA PHE A 542 13.64 18.02 13.02
C PHE A 542 13.93 17.11 14.23
N ARG A 543 13.87 17.65 15.46
CA ARG A 543 13.90 16.85 16.68
C ARG A 543 12.63 16.03 16.86
N MET A 544 11.44 16.60 16.64
CA MET A 544 10.18 15.83 16.67
C MET A 544 10.27 14.61 15.74
N VAL A 545 10.67 14.84 14.48
CA VAL A 545 10.93 13.80 13.47
C VAL A 545 11.96 12.76 13.93
N LYS A 546 13.05 13.16 14.59
CA LYS A 546 14.10 12.24 15.06
C LYS A 546 13.77 11.52 16.37
N THR A 547 12.86 12.04 17.20
CA THR A 547 12.48 11.47 18.52
C THR A 547 11.00 11.10 18.61
N ALA A 548 10.36 10.78 17.49
CA ALA A 548 8.98 10.32 17.48
C ALA A 548 8.88 8.91 18.07
N THR A 549 7.84 8.66 18.86
CA THR A 549 7.48 7.31 19.35
C THR A 549 5.97 7.13 19.30
N LEU A 550 5.49 5.89 19.15
CA LEU A 550 4.08 5.53 19.26
C LEU A 550 3.49 6.00 20.59
N LYS A 551 4.27 5.84 21.67
CA LYS A 551 3.88 6.28 23.02
C LYS A 551 3.70 7.80 23.07
N ASP A 552 4.63 8.57 22.55
CA ASP A 552 4.52 10.04 22.49
C ASP A 552 3.32 10.50 21.65
N LEU A 553 3.13 9.89 20.48
CA LEU A 553 2.00 10.20 19.58
C LEU A 553 0.65 10.09 20.31
N PHE A 554 0.42 9.01 21.07
CA PHE A 554 -0.81 8.86 21.84
C PHE A 554 -0.81 9.67 23.15
N CYS A 555 0.26 9.66 23.94
CA CYS A 555 0.29 10.34 25.24
C CYS A 555 0.17 11.86 25.14
N ARG A 556 0.76 12.49 24.11
CA ARG A 556 0.70 13.95 23.90
C ARG A 556 -0.67 14.42 23.37
N ASN A 557 -1.44 13.51 22.78
CA ASN A 557 -2.71 13.79 22.10
C ASN A 557 -3.92 13.14 22.78
N THR A 558 -3.80 12.74 24.05
CA THR A 558 -4.90 12.18 24.86
C THR A 558 -5.03 13.01 26.15
N ALA A 559 -6.25 13.38 26.56
CA ALA A 559 -6.43 14.06 27.84
C ALA A 559 -6.37 13.08 29.03
N GLY A 560 -5.90 13.55 30.18
CA GLY A 560 -5.75 12.74 31.38
C GLY A 560 -4.45 11.93 31.43
N PRO A 561 -4.37 10.87 32.26
CA PRO A 561 -3.18 10.02 32.36
C PRO A 561 -3.02 9.15 31.10
N CYS A 562 -1.80 9.05 30.59
CA CYS A 562 -1.54 8.15 29.46
C CYS A 562 -1.60 6.68 29.92
N GLY A 563 -2.51 5.91 29.31
CA GLY A 563 -2.66 4.47 29.53
C GLY A 563 -1.57 3.63 28.86
N LEU A 564 -1.82 2.33 28.69
CA LEU A 564 -0.94 1.46 27.94
C LEU A 564 -0.96 1.84 26.46
N VAL A 565 0.23 2.03 25.88
CA VAL A 565 0.46 2.24 24.44
C VAL A 565 1.67 1.40 24.04
N SER A 566 1.45 0.42 23.16
CA SER A 566 2.47 -0.55 22.70
C SER A 566 1.97 -1.29 21.45
N PHE A 567 2.85 -1.97 20.72
CA PHE A 567 2.46 -2.94 19.66
C PHE A 567 2.40 -4.40 20.15
N ALA A 568 2.90 -4.68 21.35
CA ALA A 568 2.76 -5.96 22.03
C ALA A 568 2.14 -5.76 23.42
N VAL A 569 1.33 -6.71 23.89
CA VAL A 569 0.89 -6.72 25.29
C VAL A 569 2.12 -7.00 26.18
N PRO A 570 2.51 -6.12 27.12
CA PRO A 570 3.66 -6.35 28.00
C PRO A 570 3.54 -7.64 28.81
N GLU A 571 4.67 -8.27 29.17
CA GLU A 571 4.66 -9.55 29.90
C GLU A 571 4.06 -9.45 31.31
N ASP A 572 4.18 -8.28 31.95
CA ASP A 572 3.57 -7.93 33.24
C ASP A 572 2.06 -7.63 33.15
N VAL A 573 1.49 -7.59 31.95
CA VAL A 573 0.07 -7.34 31.70
C VAL A 573 -0.60 -8.63 31.22
N GLN A 574 -1.70 -9.04 31.86
CA GLN A 574 -2.53 -10.13 31.35
C GLN A 574 -3.25 -9.68 30.06
N PRO A 575 -3.11 -10.41 28.94
CA PRO A 575 -3.77 -10.05 27.68
C PRO A 575 -5.27 -10.32 27.75
N THR A 576 -6.06 -9.45 27.12
CA THR A 576 -7.50 -9.69 26.91
C THR A 576 -7.74 -10.35 25.54
N GLY A 577 -8.90 -11.00 25.37
CA GLY A 577 -9.26 -11.66 24.11
C GLY A 577 -8.52 -12.97 23.82
N LEU A 578 -7.89 -13.60 24.82
CA LEU A 578 -7.54 -15.02 24.73
C LEU A 578 -8.81 -15.88 24.66
N PRO A 579 -8.78 -17.06 24.01
CA PRO A 579 -9.86 -18.03 24.12
C PRO A 579 -9.99 -18.52 25.56
N GLU A 580 -11.21 -18.67 26.06
CA GLU A 580 -11.45 -19.38 27.33
C GLU A 580 -10.90 -20.81 27.25
N GLU A 581 -10.28 -21.28 28.34
CA GLU A 581 -9.88 -22.68 28.45
C GLU A 581 -11.11 -23.53 28.70
N GLN A 582 -11.52 -24.31 27.70
CA GLN A 582 -12.53 -25.33 27.88
C GLN A 582 -11.95 -26.44 28.75
N ASP A 583 -12.35 -26.45 30.03
CA ASP A 583 -12.01 -27.48 31.00
C ASP A 583 -12.26 -28.88 30.42
N ALA A 584 -11.19 -29.67 30.32
CA ALA A 584 -11.18 -31.01 29.71
C ALA A 584 -11.86 -32.09 30.57
N SER A 585 -12.80 -31.70 31.43
CA SER A 585 -13.48 -32.51 32.44
C SER A 585 -14.98 -32.73 32.16
N SER A 586 -15.54 -32.13 31.09
CA SER A 586 -16.99 -32.08 30.82
C SER A 586 -17.45 -32.79 29.54
N GLN A 587 -16.60 -33.59 28.86
CA GLN A 587 -17.06 -34.46 27.76
C GLN A 587 -17.87 -35.65 28.30
N GLY A 588 -19.15 -35.40 28.60
CA GLY A 588 -20.04 -36.36 29.27
C GLY A 588 -21.51 -36.23 28.88
N LYS A 589 -21.86 -36.69 27.67
CA LYS A 589 -23.21 -36.72 27.04
C LYS A 589 -23.69 -35.35 26.52
N GLY A 590 -24.35 -35.34 25.35
CA GLY A 590 -25.03 -34.14 24.84
C GLY A 590 -24.86 -33.79 23.34
N ALA A 591 -24.39 -34.71 22.49
CA ALA A 591 -24.33 -34.46 21.05
C ALA A 591 -25.73 -34.54 20.39
N SER A 592 -26.52 -33.47 20.51
CA SER A 592 -27.67 -33.22 19.64
C SER A 592 -27.25 -32.36 18.45
N GLN A 593 -27.68 -32.72 17.25
CA GLN A 593 -27.51 -31.89 16.06
C GLN A 593 -28.26 -30.56 16.27
N ASN A 594 -27.55 -29.45 16.12
CA ASN A 594 -28.13 -28.15 15.77
C ASN A 594 -27.58 -27.79 14.40
N ASP A 595 -28.45 -27.56 13.43
CA ASP A 595 -28.05 -27.28 12.06
C ASP A 595 -27.27 -25.96 11.96
N ALA A 596 -26.25 -25.95 11.09
CA ALA A 596 -25.50 -24.75 10.77
C ALA A 596 -26.32 -23.88 9.82
N ASP A 597 -27.23 -23.07 10.38
CA ASP A 597 -28.01 -22.07 9.65
C ASP A 597 -27.07 -21.04 8.99
N LEU A 598 -26.69 -21.31 7.74
CA LEU A 598 -25.94 -20.41 6.86
C LEU A 598 -26.84 -19.26 6.41
N VAL A 599 -27.17 -18.36 7.34
CA VAL A 599 -27.97 -17.15 7.09
C VAL A 599 -27.28 -16.34 5.97
N PRO A 600 -27.93 -16.15 4.80
CA PRO A 600 -27.27 -15.55 3.65
C PRO A 600 -27.01 -14.06 3.89
N VAL A 601 -25.74 -13.66 3.88
CA VAL A 601 -25.31 -12.25 4.00
C VAL A 601 -25.49 -11.50 2.68
N ASN A 602 -26.73 -11.50 2.18
CA ASN A 602 -27.19 -10.61 1.12
C ASN A 602 -27.60 -9.28 1.76
N GLY A 603 -26.74 -8.25 1.73
CA GLY A 603 -27.09 -6.96 2.32
C GLY A 603 -26.02 -5.86 2.32
N VAL A 604 -24.74 -6.17 2.07
CA VAL A 604 -23.67 -5.17 1.89
C VAL A 604 -22.77 -5.62 0.73
N LEU A 605 -22.42 -4.70 -0.17
CA LEU A 605 -21.72 -4.97 -1.44
C LEU A 605 -22.50 -5.89 -2.42
N SER A 606 -23.76 -5.55 -2.70
CA SER A 606 -24.54 -6.11 -3.82
C SER A 606 -25.69 -5.18 -4.22
N SER A 607 -25.37 -4.07 -4.87
CA SER A 607 -26.37 -3.08 -5.34
C SER A 607 -25.86 -2.21 -6.50
N GLN A 608 -25.34 -2.85 -7.56
CA GLN A 608 -25.12 -2.20 -8.87
C GLN A 608 -25.32 -3.16 -10.06
N ASP A 609 -24.99 -4.45 -9.91
CA ASP A 609 -25.09 -5.46 -10.99
C ASP A 609 -26.50 -6.04 -11.22
N LYS A 610 -27.54 -5.19 -11.22
CA LYS A 610 -28.94 -5.58 -11.52
C LYS A 610 -29.64 -4.62 -12.48
N HIS A 611 -28.96 -4.22 -13.55
CA HIS A 611 -29.60 -3.62 -14.73
C HIS A 611 -28.98 -4.04 -16.08
N LEU A 612 -28.29 -5.19 -16.14
CA LEU A 612 -27.99 -5.91 -17.38
C LEU A 612 -28.54 -7.35 -17.30
N HIS A 613 -28.81 -7.94 -18.47
CA HIS A 613 -29.50 -9.23 -18.70
C HIS A 613 -31.01 -9.27 -18.43
N LYS A 614 -31.78 -8.46 -19.18
CA LYS A 614 -33.11 -8.91 -19.62
C LYS A 614 -33.58 -8.31 -20.95
N GLU A 615 -32.86 -8.60 -22.04
CA GLU A 615 -33.47 -8.69 -23.37
C GLU A 615 -32.59 -9.52 -24.33
N GLU A 616 -33.10 -9.76 -25.55
CA GLU A 616 -32.49 -10.47 -26.69
C GLU A 616 -32.20 -11.98 -26.56
N LYS A 617 -33.20 -12.76 -27.02
CA LYS A 617 -33.01 -13.95 -27.86
C LYS A 617 -34.05 -13.94 -28.98
N THR A 618 -33.63 -13.72 -30.24
CA THR A 618 -33.93 -14.56 -31.45
C THR A 618 -33.52 -13.85 -32.76
N SER A 619 -33.36 -14.63 -33.85
CA SER A 619 -32.93 -14.26 -35.23
C SER A 619 -31.48 -13.71 -35.33
N GLN A 620 -30.61 -14.16 -36.25
CA GLN A 620 -30.69 -14.29 -37.72
C GLN A 620 -30.92 -12.91 -38.38
N ASP A 621 -30.16 -12.47 -39.39
CA ASP A 621 -29.35 -13.19 -40.39
C ASP A 621 -28.23 -12.26 -40.97
N GLY A 622 -27.40 -12.74 -41.90
CA GLY A 622 -26.83 -11.90 -42.97
C GLY A 622 -25.47 -11.16 -42.80
N SER A 623 -24.41 -11.77 -43.37
CA SER A 623 -23.44 -11.17 -44.32
C SER A 623 -22.65 -9.84 -44.08
N GLN A 624 -21.32 -9.98 -44.14
CA GLN A 624 -20.36 -9.23 -45.00
C GLN A 624 -19.94 -7.76 -44.73
N ASP A 625 -18.63 -7.60 -44.47
CA ASP A 625 -17.72 -6.48 -44.86
C ASP A 625 -17.72 -6.23 -46.40
N PRO A 626 -17.23 -5.08 -46.98
CA PRO A 626 -16.09 -4.28 -46.48
C PRO A 626 -16.08 -2.74 -46.73
N GLU A 627 -14.94 -2.14 -46.34
CA GLU A 627 -14.29 -0.86 -46.71
C GLU A 627 -14.87 0.04 -47.85
N THR A 628 -14.87 1.38 -47.68
CA THR A 628 -13.87 2.29 -48.31
C THR A 628 -14.09 3.83 -48.13
N SER A 629 -13.02 4.54 -47.74
CA SER A 629 -12.54 5.88 -48.13
C SER A 629 -13.43 7.14 -48.40
N SER A 630 -13.31 8.14 -47.50
CA SER A 630 -12.68 9.48 -47.77
C SER A 630 -13.46 10.77 -48.19
N LYS A 631 -12.85 11.92 -47.79
CA LYS A 631 -12.94 13.34 -48.29
C LYS A 631 -14.16 14.21 -47.87
N VAL A 632 -13.94 15.31 -47.12
CA VAL A 632 -13.65 16.73 -47.54
C VAL A 632 -14.93 17.42 -48.11
N THR A 633 -15.45 18.54 -47.58
CA THR A 633 -14.84 19.90 -47.41
C THR A 633 -15.55 20.71 -46.30
N ALA A 634 -15.17 21.99 -46.07
CA ALA A 634 -15.77 22.90 -45.06
C ALA A 634 -16.54 24.09 -45.69
N ASN A 635 -17.43 24.76 -44.93
CA ASN A 635 -17.51 26.23 -44.82
C ASN A 635 -18.52 26.81 -43.79
N GLU A 636 -18.10 27.89 -43.13
CA GLU A 636 -18.78 29.16 -42.74
C GLU A 636 -20.29 29.25 -42.34
N LYS A 637 -20.55 29.49 -41.03
CA LYS A 637 -20.96 30.78 -40.37
C LYS A 637 -21.80 31.86 -41.15
N PRO A 638 -22.55 32.79 -40.49
CA PRO A 638 -23.71 32.64 -39.58
C PRO A 638 -24.84 33.72 -39.74
N VAL A 639 -26.07 33.55 -39.21
CA VAL A 639 -27.12 34.63 -39.10
C VAL A 639 -27.92 34.52 -37.78
N ALA A 640 -28.57 35.61 -37.33
CA ALA A 640 -29.20 35.74 -36.00
C ALA A 640 -30.53 36.55 -35.95
N LYS A 641 -31.19 36.54 -34.78
CA LYS A 641 -32.32 37.38 -34.28
C LYS A 641 -33.74 37.17 -34.85
N ASN A 642 -34.72 37.00 -33.95
CA ASN A 642 -35.62 38.11 -33.53
C ASN A 642 -36.52 37.74 -32.32
N GLU A 643 -37.11 38.77 -31.70
CA GLU A 643 -37.95 38.71 -30.48
C GLU A 643 -39.47 38.69 -30.78
N LYS A 644 -40.31 38.31 -29.79
CA LYS A 644 -41.44 39.16 -29.33
C LYS A 644 -42.15 38.70 -28.03
N LEU A 645 -42.71 39.69 -27.33
CA LEU A 645 -43.51 39.63 -26.08
C LEU A 645 -45.03 39.68 -26.37
N PRO A 646 -45.94 39.30 -25.43
CA PRO A 646 -46.72 40.37 -24.73
C PRO A 646 -47.34 40.08 -23.31
N LYS A 647 -47.33 41.13 -22.46
CA LYS A 647 -48.41 41.68 -21.59
C LYS A 647 -48.98 40.99 -20.30
N ASN A 648 -48.57 41.54 -19.15
CA ASN A 648 -49.33 42.30 -18.11
C ASN A 648 -50.58 41.79 -17.33
N GLY A 649 -50.51 41.95 -15.99
CA GLY A 649 -51.58 42.30 -15.02
C GLY A 649 -50.94 42.55 -13.63
N VAL A 650 -50.89 43.76 -13.02
CA VAL A 650 -51.93 44.59 -12.35
C VAL A 650 -52.48 43.97 -11.03
N ALA A 651 -52.56 44.62 -9.85
CA ALA A 651 -51.78 45.67 -9.15
C ALA A 651 -52.38 45.95 -7.74
N GLN A 652 -51.62 46.41 -6.74
CA GLN A 652 -52.12 47.28 -5.63
C GLN A 652 -51.00 48.03 -4.87
N LYS A 653 -51.36 48.99 -3.99
CA LYS A 653 -50.47 50.02 -3.37
C LYS A 653 -50.67 50.16 -1.84
N LYS A 654 -49.62 50.56 -1.09
CA LYS A 654 -49.42 51.89 -0.42
C LYS A 654 -48.10 51.92 0.40
N GLU A 655 -47.23 52.97 0.43
CA GLU A 655 -47.34 54.37 0.95
C GLU A 655 -47.26 54.40 2.52
N PHE A 656 -46.32 55.05 3.24
CA PHE A 656 -45.88 56.47 3.22
C PHE A 656 -44.45 56.78 3.84
N GLN A 657 -43.68 57.67 3.17
CA GLN A 657 -42.81 58.80 3.64
C GLN A 657 -41.59 58.71 4.63
N ASN A 658 -40.80 59.82 4.64
CA ASN A 658 -39.46 60.08 5.20
C ASN A 658 -39.43 61.22 6.26
N GLY A 659 -38.31 61.41 6.98
CA GLY A 659 -37.95 62.65 7.69
C GLY A 659 -36.44 62.80 7.99
N SER A 660 -35.89 64.02 7.99
CA SER A 660 -34.44 64.31 8.26
C SER A 660 -34.20 65.73 8.82
N PRO A 661 -33.04 65.97 9.48
CA PRO A 661 -32.15 67.11 9.15
C PRO A 661 -30.63 66.70 9.15
N LYS A 662 -29.76 67.14 8.21
CA LYS A 662 -29.05 68.45 8.07
C LYS A 662 -28.11 68.79 9.25
N ASN A 663 -26.82 69.20 9.12
CA ASN A 663 -25.87 69.59 8.03
C ASN A 663 -24.39 69.30 8.50
N GLY A 664 -23.27 69.48 7.77
CA GLY A 664 -22.96 69.87 6.37
C GLY A 664 -21.67 70.74 6.22
N ARG A 665 -20.88 70.56 5.12
CA ARG A 665 -19.52 71.14 4.76
C ARG A 665 -18.30 70.39 5.33
N ALA A 666 -17.11 70.28 4.71
CA ALA A 666 -16.55 70.38 3.31
C ALA A 666 -15.05 69.87 3.37
N SER A 667 -14.11 69.90 2.39
CA SER A 667 -14.00 70.40 1.00
C SER A 667 -12.73 69.85 0.28
N LYS A 668 -12.79 69.50 -1.03
CA LYS A 668 -11.70 69.36 -2.06
C LYS A 668 -10.62 68.25 -1.90
N ASN A 669 -10.26 67.41 -2.90
CA ASN A 669 -9.78 67.59 -4.31
C ASN A 669 -8.28 68.02 -4.39
N ASP A 670 -7.39 67.53 -5.26
CA ASP A 670 -7.49 66.53 -6.37
C ASP A 670 -6.12 65.93 -6.80
N VAL A 671 -6.12 64.99 -7.75
CA VAL A 671 -4.93 64.30 -8.34
C VAL A 671 -4.42 64.99 -9.63
N PRO A 672 -3.14 64.82 -10.02
CA PRO A 672 -2.83 64.50 -11.42
C PRO A 672 -1.80 63.37 -11.61
N LYS A 673 -1.64 62.89 -12.86
CA LYS A 673 -0.88 61.68 -13.25
C LYS A 673 0.31 61.96 -14.20
N ASN A 674 1.11 60.90 -14.42
CA ASN A 674 1.77 60.46 -15.67
C ASN A 674 3.32 60.48 -15.75
N GLU A 675 3.78 59.43 -16.44
CA GLU A 675 5.12 58.99 -16.90
C GLU A 675 5.69 59.87 -18.06
N PRO A 676 6.95 59.69 -18.57
CA PRO A 676 7.70 58.42 -18.69
C PRO A 676 9.24 58.43 -18.44
N ALA A 677 9.86 57.26 -18.61
CA ALA A 677 11.29 56.97 -18.38
C ALA A 677 12.19 57.03 -19.64
N PRO A 678 13.51 57.15 -19.46
CA PRO A 678 14.52 56.64 -20.41
C PRO A 678 15.60 55.73 -19.77
N LYS A 679 16.64 55.37 -20.54
CA LYS A 679 17.53 54.20 -20.34
C LYS A 679 18.96 54.53 -19.87
N ASN A 680 19.62 53.51 -19.30
CA ASN A 680 21.06 53.15 -19.33
C ASN A 680 22.17 54.22 -19.07
N GLY A 681 23.09 53.93 -18.14
CA GLY A 681 24.41 54.58 -18.09
C GLY A 681 25.35 54.06 -16.96
N LEU A 682 26.52 53.52 -17.34
CA LEU A 682 27.73 53.40 -16.51
C LEU A 682 28.62 54.67 -16.73
N PRO A 683 29.78 54.93 -16.05
CA PRO A 683 30.62 54.02 -15.24
C PRO A 683 31.21 54.61 -13.94
N THR A 684 31.98 53.80 -13.19
CA THR A 684 33.39 54.06 -12.78
C THR A 684 33.99 52.78 -12.14
N ALA A 685 35.31 52.70 -11.92
CA ALA A 685 36.00 51.40 -11.82
C ALA A 685 37.13 51.30 -10.78
N PHE A 686 37.26 50.10 -10.17
CA PHE A 686 38.47 49.36 -9.72
C PHE A 686 39.54 50.05 -8.80
N PRO A 687 40.11 49.34 -7.80
CA PRO A 687 41.04 48.24 -8.11
C PRO A 687 41.13 47.00 -7.17
N LYS A 688 41.39 45.84 -7.81
CA LYS A 688 42.30 44.74 -7.43
C LYS A 688 42.45 44.29 -5.96
N ASN A 689 42.03 43.05 -5.65
CA ASN A 689 42.92 41.87 -5.47
C ASN A 689 42.17 40.65 -4.88
N GLY A 690 42.67 39.43 -5.16
CA GLY A 690 42.17 38.16 -4.56
C GLY A 690 41.99 37.05 -5.60
N ALA A 691 42.55 35.86 -5.34
CA ALA A 691 42.57 34.74 -6.30
C ALA A 691 41.63 33.58 -5.88
N ALA A 692 41.10 32.85 -6.87
CA ALA A 692 40.20 31.71 -6.67
C ALA A 692 40.91 30.35 -6.90
N PRO A 693 40.51 29.27 -6.21
CA PRO A 693 41.13 27.96 -6.34
C PRO A 693 40.69 27.18 -7.60
N ARG A 694 41.66 26.46 -8.17
CA ARG A 694 41.62 25.69 -9.43
C ARG A 694 40.50 24.64 -9.48
N THR A 695 39.83 24.54 -10.62
CA THR A 695 39.23 23.28 -11.09
C THR A 695 40.33 22.34 -11.62
N TYR A 696 40.22 21.04 -11.33
CA TYR A 696 41.02 19.99 -11.96
C TYR A 696 40.11 19.05 -12.75
N VAL A 697 40.29 19.00 -14.07
CA VAL A 697 39.69 17.99 -14.94
C VAL A 697 40.85 17.16 -15.51
N ASN A 698 40.92 15.88 -15.13
CA ASN A 698 42.02 15.01 -15.54
C ASN A 698 41.66 14.25 -16.84
N ARG A 699 42.58 14.23 -17.82
CA ARG A 699 42.37 13.65 -19.16
C ARG A 699 43.36 12.52 -19.45
N THR A 700 42.95 11.28 -19.18
CA THR A 700 43.52 10.03 -19.74
C THR A 700 42.49 8.92 -19.55
N SER A 701 42.20 8.05 -20.52
CA SER A 701 42.56 8.06 -21.94
C SER A 701 41.61 7.12 -22.69
N CYS A 702 41.04 7.55 -23.81
CA CYS A 702 40.30 6.68 -24.72
C CYS A 702 40.90 6.78 -26.13
N LYS A 703 41.15 5.64 -26.76
CA LYS A 703 41.53 5.49 -28.18
C LYS A 703 40.56 4.51 -28.82
N GLN A 704 40.41 4.60 -30.14
CA GLN A 704 39.51 3.79 -30.96
C GLN A 704 38.02 4.03 -30.68
N CYS A 705 37.53 5.20 -31.11
CA CYS A 705 36.28 5.22 -31.86
C CYS A 705 36.67 5.44 -33.33
N ASP A 706 36.41 4.44 -34.17
CA ASP A 706 36.40 4.59 -35.62
C ASP A 706 34.99 4.31 -36.14
N ARG A 707 34.74 4.85 -37.34
CA ARG A 707 33.49 4.94 -38.13
C ARG A 707 32.66 3.64 -38.14
N ILE A 708 31.34 3.68 -38.36
CA ILE A 708 30.69 4.04 -39.64
C ILE A 708 29.28 4.62 -39.44
N GLU A 709 28.84 5.45 -40.39
CA GLU A 709 27.49 5.99 -40.54
C GLU A 709 26.55 4.99 -41.22
N LEU A 710 25.33 4.81 -40.67
CA LEU A 710 24.07 4.63 -41.41
C LEU A 710 22.87 4.78 -40.46
#